data_AF-A0A353EZ87-F1
#
_entry.id   AF-A0A353EZ87-F1
#
_cell.length_a   1.000
_cell.length_b   1.000
_cell.length_c   1.000
_cell.angle_alpha   90.00
_cell.angle_beta   90.00
_cell.angle_gamma   90.00
#
_symmetry.space_group_name_H-M   'P 1'
#
loop_
_entity.id
_entity.type
_entity.pdbx_description
1 polymer ?
#
loop_
_entity_poly.entity_id
_entity_poly.type
_entity_poly.pdbx_seq_one_letter_code
_entity_poly.pdbx_strand_id
1 'polypeptide(L)'
;MKRFLSVLLILAMLVCTIPSFAVLATAEGETATAWDGTSYDVSWCDTADSGAKIDGKTYKVTGYTAEEAKTYEISTAEQLAGLAKLVNAYKGDSFANVTVYLTVDVDLGGKLWTMIGKNGSTYSATYAFAGSFVGKKEDGSNAVISNLTVKDGSTSQTCVGLFGLYRGPLMANLTLKNAVIESGYGRTGSFVGTAGVAATFRNLTSDAKITMTATTAWTWTCAGGLFGTSYNATDGSGNVFENCVFTGSIGYKDKNTKVQGCGGIVGFNEGVATFKNCVVTGNISGVIDGIANKSDHDNNPRSGVGGILGAAIWANSKAAIVMENCYVSATLAGYQRVGGFIGSLFSNPGNNANKFTDCQFDGMVVSNGGDAKAAFLGYQDSDDAKPTFTNCLNTGVASCRSNGSLKMGLVYGNRPATFTNCYGTYKALLKTGATETTGLTESGKLPADFDATVWEAREGSYPILKNAKAYANPDFLTADLSWIDAASLTKAVWIDSEAELLGAFRMFETDSWVFGDRKQGDAVFNNMMNVQFSGIVTEWLKTAPYTTDTAFGDIAGNWKMPMKTDGTASAENVKKLYYQTTAASEGKYGVRFAAEIKGSDWSAAELRLVATYTDAEGNTKISALRKEAITVCYSALLETLDGETAPATPAEGYVWIVLDIGAISESYTNISFDICASVTDATGTYYNADYAVSISAPAAQ
;
A
#
# COMPACT_ATOMS: atom_id res chain seq x y z
N MET A 1 18.75 -6.82 -44.31
CA MET A 1 19.30 -7.82 -43.36
C MET A 1 19.83 -7.23 -42.05
N LYS A 2 20.53 -6.09 -42.03
CA LYS A 2 21.06 -5.50 -40.76
C LYS A 2 19.99 -5.00 -39.77
N ARG A 3 18.80 -4.57 -40.24
CA ARG A 3 17.71 -4.08 -39.36
C ARG A 3 16.89 -5.20 -38.70
N PHE A 4 16.88 -6.41 -39.25
CA PHE A 4 16.23 -7.57 -38.62
C PHE A 4 17.10 -8.21 -37.53
N LEU A 5 18.43 -8.15 -37.69
CA LEU A 5 19.37 -8.67 -36.70
C LEU A 5 19.39 -7.80 -35.42
N SER A 6 19.26 -6.48 -35.53
CA SER A 6 19.16 -5.58 -34.36
C SER A 6 17.87 -5.76 -33.56
N VAL A 7 16.75 -6.06 -34.21
CA VAL A 7 15.49 -6.36 -33.51
C VAL A 7 15.56 -7.69 -32.77
N LEU A 8 16.20 -8.71 -33.36
CA LEU A 8 16.41 -10.00 -32.71
C LEU A 8 17.39 -9.94 -31.52
N LEU A 9 18.41 -9.07 -31.59
CA LEU A 9 19.34 -8.84 -30.48
C LEU A 9 18.69 -8.09 -29.31
N ILE A 10 17.79 -7.13 -29.61
CA ILE A 10 17.01 -6.40 -28.59
C ILE A 10 15.98 -7.34 -27.95
N LEU A 11 15.33 -8.22 -28.72
CA LEU A 11 14.43 -9.25 -28.18
C LEU A 11 15.19 -10.26 -27.32
N ALA A 12 16.41 -10.66 -27.72
CA ALA A 12 17.26 -11.56 -26.94
C ALA A 12 17.80 -10.91 -25.65
N MET A 13 18.10 -9.61 -25.67
CA MET A 13 18.46 -8.87 -24.46
C MET A 13 17.26 -8.68 -23.50
N LEU A 14 16.03 -8.53 -24.02
CA LEU A 14 14.79 -8.51 -23.23
C LEU A 14 14.46 -9.86 -22.58
N VAL A 15 14.97 -10.98 -23.11
CA VAL A 15 14.82 -12.32 -22.50
C VAL A 15 15.93 -12.61 -21.48
N CYS A 16 17.09 -11.95 -21.58
CA CYS A 16 18.23 -12.14 -20.67
C CYS A 16 18.30 -11.16 -19.48
N THR A 17 17.48 -10.10 -19.45
CA THR A 17 17.44 -9.12 -18.33
C THR A 17 16.23 -9.28 -17.42
N ILE A 18 15.46 -10.36 -17.60
CA ILE A 18 14.46 -10.77 -16.63
C ILE A 18 15.21 -11.47 -15.49
N PRO A 19 15.31 -10.89 -14.27
CA PRO A 19 15.79 -11.63 -13.12
C PRO A 19 14.88 -12.84 -12.96
N SER A 20 15.49 -14.02 -12.87
CA SER A 20 14.86 -15.34 -12.75
C SER A 20 13.51 -15.24 -12.05
N PHE A 21 12.50 -15.11 -12.87
CA PHE A 21 11.15 -15.40 -12.51
C PHE A 21 11.17 -16.78 -11.86
N ALA A 22 10.77 -16.83 -10.59
CA ALA A 22 9.76 -17.80 -10.23
C ALA A 22 8.44 -17.39 -10.93
N VAL A 23 8.47 -17.31 -12.27
CA VAL A 23 7.44 -17.94 -13.07
C VAL A 23 7.46 -19.32 -12.47
N LEU A 24 6.33 -19.70 -11.88
CA LEU A 24 5.98 -21.09 -11.74
C LEU A 24 6.04 -21.68 -13.15
N ALA A 25 7.25 -21.91 -13.65
CA ALA A 25 7.53 -22.99 -14.53
C ALA A 25 7.11 -24.15 -13.66
N THR A 26 5.92 -24.68 -13.96
CA THR A 26 5.61 -26.05 -13.64
C THR A 26 6.72 -26.84 -14.31
N ALA A 27 7.83 -27.03 -13.60
CA ALA A 27 8.56 -28.26 -13.74
C ALA A 27 7.47 -29.31 -13.57
N GLU A 28 7.18 -30.02 -14.65
CA GLU A 28 6.46 -31.28 -14.61
C GLU A 28 7.36 -32.28 -13.85
N GLY A 29 7.65 -31.97 -12.59
CA GLY A 29 7.97 -32.97 -11.59
C GLY A 29 6.70 -33.74 -11.34
N GLU A 30 6.84 -35.04 -11.10
CA GLU A 30 5.75 -35.93 -10.70
C GLU A 30 4.81 -35.16 -9.75
N THR A 31 3.57 -34.92 -10.20
CA THR A 31 2.60 -34.20 -9.37
C THR A 31 2.47 -34.98 -8.08
N ALA A 32 2.89 -34.37 -6.96
CA ALA A 32 2.72 -34.96 -5.63
C ALA A 32 1.27 -35.42 -5.52
N THR A 33 1.07 -36.70 -5.23
CA THR A 33 -0.28 -37.26 -5.12
C THR A 33 -1.02 -36.51 -4.03
N ALA A 34 -2.14 -35.88 -4.39
CA ALA A 34 -2.94 -35.10 -3.46
C ALA A 34 -3.45 -35.98 -2.31
N TRP A 35 -3.30 -35.49 -1.08
CA TRP A 35 -3.76 -36.17 0.12
C TRP A 35 -5.27 -36.44 0.09
N ASP A 36 -5.68 -37.62 0.57
CA ASP A 36 -7.09 -38.04 0.54
C ASP A 36 -7.94 -37.37 1.64
N GLY A 37 -7.30 -36.78 2.66
CA GLY A 37 -7.97 -36.11 3.79
C GLY A 37 -8.10 -36.96 5.05
N THR A 38 -7.67 -38.23 5.01
CA THR A 38 -7.92 -39.24 6.04
C THR A 38 -6.72 -40.13 6.33
N SER A 39 -5.90 -40.44 5.32
CA SER A 39 -4.71 -41.27 5.42
C SER A 39 -3.64 -40.62 6.31
N TYR A 40 -2.91 -41.44 7.07
CA TYR A 40 -1.75 -41.00 7.84
C TYR A 40 -0.68 -42.11 7.88
N ASP A 41 0.58 -41.70 7.98
CA ASP A 41 1.72 -42.60 8.15
C ASP A 41 2.61 -42.14 9.31
N VAL A 42 2.80 -43.03 10.29
CA VAL A 42 3.65 -42.81 11.46
C VAL A 42 4.84 -43.78 11.50
N SER A 43 5.08 -44.53 10.42
CA SER A 43 6.14 -45.54 10.33
C SER A 43 7.55 -44.95 10.40
N TRP A 44 7.70 -43.66 10.08
CA TRP A 44 8.95 -42.90 10.21
C TRP A 44 9.38 -42.65 11.66
N CYS A 45 8.46 -42.74 12.63
CA CYS A 45 8.72 -42.42 14.04
C CYS A 45 9.10 -43.68 14.83
N ASP A 46 10.15 -43.58 15.64
CA ASP A 46 10.63 -44.67 16.49
C ASP A 46 9.57 -45.06 17.53
N THR A 47 9.53 -46.34 17.91
CA THR A 47 8.63 -46.82 18.97
C THR A 47 9.33 -46.89 20.31
N ALA A 48 8.58 -46.73 21.39
CA ALA A 48 9.10 -46.75 22.76
C ALA A 48 8.06 -47.26 23.76
N ASP A 49 8.48 -47.53 25.00
CA ASP A 49 7.58 -47.96 26.09
C ASP A 49 6.67 -46.84 26.61
N SER A 50 7.02 -45.58 26.33
CA SER A 50 6.24 -44.39 26.69
C SER A 50 6.21 -43.36 25.56
N GLY A 51 5.11 -42.60 25.46
CA GLY A 51 4.92 -41.59 24.43
C GLY A 51 3.49 -41.57 23.88
N ALA A 52 3.34 -41.26 22.59
CA ALA A 52 2.04 -41.18 21.92
C ALA A 52 1.53 -42.59 21.58
N LYS A 53 0.29 -42.92 21.94
CA LYS A 53 -0.32 -44.21 21.61
C LYS A 53 -1.25 -44.08 20.40
N ILE A 54 -0.93 -44.80 19.33
CA ILE A 54 -1.71 -44.86 18.09
C ILE A 54 -1.93 -46.34 17.76
N ASP A 55 -3.18 -46.75 17.53
CA ASP A 55 -3.56 -48.12 17.12
C ASP A 55 -2.92 -49.24 17.95
N GLY A 56 -2.79 -49.02 19.26
CA GLY A 56 -2.21 -50.00 20.20
C GLY A 56 -0.68 -49.98 20.30
N LYS A 57 0.03 -49.22 19.44
CA LYS A 57 1.49 -49.05 19.47
C LYS A 57 1.87 -47.71 20.12
N THR A 58 2.99 -47.68 20.83
CA THR A 58 3.52 -46.47 21.48
C THR A 58 4.74 -45.94 20.73
N TYR A 59 4.71 -44.65 20.40
CA TYR A 59 5.71 -43.94 19.62
C TYR A 59 6.50 -42.97 20.49
N LYS A 60 7.82 -42.91 20.29
CA LYS A 60 8.73 -42.03 21.02
C LYS A 60 8.50 -40.60 20.53
N VAL A 61 7.84 -39.80 21.35
CA VAL A 61 7.56 -38.38 21.07
C VAL A 61 8.05 -37.48 22.21
N THR A 62 8.75 -38.03 23.20
CA THR A 62 9.23 -37.32 24.38
C THR A 62 10.47 -38.01 24.94
N GLY A 63 11.12 -37.37 25.91
CA GLY A 63 12.30 -37.92 26.58
C GLY A 63 13.58 -37.87 25.74
N TYR A 64 13.63 -37.03 24.69
CA TYR A 64 14.88 -36.72 24.00
C TYR A 64 15.65 -35.69 24.80
N THR A 65 16.89 -36.00 25.18
CA THR A 65 17.79 -35.03 25.80
C THR A 65 18.51 -34.19 24.73
N ALA A 66 19.12 -33.08 25.12
CA ALA A 66 19.88 -32.23 24.19
C ALA A 66 21.09 -32.97 23.58
N GLU A 67 21.68 -33.91 24.33
CA GLU A 67 22.79 -34.76 23.86
C GLU A 67 22.32 -35.84 22.87
N GLU A 68 21.03 -36.18 22.90
CA GLU A 68 20.39 -37.18 22.04
C GLU A 68 19.50 -36.55 20.96
N ALA A 69 19.83 -35.33 20.53
CA ALA A 69 19.06 -34.62 19.52
C ALA A 69 18.83 -35.52 18.29
N LYS A 70 17.57 -35.69 17.90
CA LYS A 70 17.15 -36.65 16.88
C LYS A 70 16.65 -35.92 15.65
N THR A 71 16.85 -36.54 14.48
CA THR A 71 16.27 -36.08 13.23
C THR A 71 15.35 -37.14 12.64
N TYR A 72 14.22 -36.70 12.09
CA TYR A 72 13.35 -37.50 11.24
C TYR A 72 13.16 -36.80 9.90
N GLU A 73 12.97 -37.57 8.84
CA GLU A 73 12.67 -37.06 7.50
C GLU A 73 11.29 -37.60 7.08
N ILE A 74 10.44 -36.71 6.58
CA ILE A 74 9.13 -37.02 6.01
C ILE A 74 9.08 -36.54 4.56
N SER A 75 8.43 -37.32 3.70
CA SER A 75 8.40 -37.11 2.26
C SER A 75 7.01 -37.31 1.64
N THR A 76 5.95 -37.39 2.45
CA THR A 76 4.57 -37.54 1.94
C THR A 76 3.57 -36.74 2.78
N ALA A 77 2.41 -36.43 2.21
CA ALA A 77 1.34 -35.78 2.92
C ALA A 77 0.79 -36.66 4.07
N GLU A 78 0.74 -37.97 3.87
CA GLU A 78 0.38 -38.98 4.87
C GLU A 78 1.31 -38.91 6.09
N GLN A 79 2.62 -38.74 5.88
CA GLN A 79 3.58 -38.62 6.98
C GLN A 79 3.44 -37.31 7.74
N LEU A 80 3.13 -36.22 7.05
CA LEU A 80 2.79 -34.94 7.68
C LEU A 80 1.48 -35.04 8.49
N ALA A 81 0.46 -35.72 7.95
CA ALA A 81 -0.77 -36.04 8.70
C ALA A 81 -0.49 -36.96 9.90
N GLY A 82 0.48 -37.88 9.77
CA GLY A 82 0.99 -38.72 10.86
C GLY A 82 1.64 -37.90 11.98
N LEU A 83 2.41 -36.86 11.64
CA LEU A 83 2.92 -35.92 12.64
C LEU A 83 1.78 -35.24 13.41
N ALA A 84 0.72 -34.79 12.72
CA ALA A 84 -0.45 -34.24 13.38
C ALA A 84 -1.12 -35.25 14.33
N LYS A 85 -1.22 -36.53 13.94
CA LYS A 85 -1.75 -37.60 14.80
C LYS A 85 -0.90 -37.82 16.05
N LEU A 86 0.42 -37.91 15.90
CA LEU A 86 1.35 -38.14 17.01
C LEU A 86 1.31 -36.99 18.02
N VAL A 87 1.39 -35.75 17.56
CA VAL A 87 1.35 -34.55 18.43
C VAL A 87 0.00 -34.47 19.17
N ASN A 88 -1.11 -34.71 18.47
CA ASN A 88 -2.43 -34.62 19.08
C ASN A 88 -2.80 -35.82 19.99
N ALA A 89 -2.00 -36.89 19.98
CA ALA A 89 -2.17 -38.04 20.88
C ALA A 89 -1.35 -37.91 22.17
N TYR A 90 -0.41 -36.96 22.25
CA TYR A 90 0.43 -36.75 23.42
C TYR A 90 0.08 -35.44 24.13
N LYS A 91 -0.36 -35.56 25.38
CA LYS A 91 -0.65 -34.39 26.23
C LYS A 91 0.66 -33.82 26.78
N GLY A 92 1.02 -32.62 26.36
CA GLY A 92 2.27 -31.94 26.71
C GLY A 92 3.06 -31.50 25.48
N ASP A 93 4.35 -31.25 25.71
CA ASP A 93 5.30 -30.83 24.67
C ASP A 93 5.92 -32.09 24.03
N SER A 94 5.52 -32.39 22.80
CA SER A 94 6.04 -33.50 22.00
C SER A 94 7.22 -33.06 21.14
N PHE A 95 8.15 -33.97 20.84
CA PHE A 95 9.30 -33.78 19.95
C PHE A 95 10.29 -32.69 20.39
N ALA A 96 10.32 -32.31 21.68
CA ALA A 96 11.40 -31.45 22.20
C ALA A 96 12.78 -32.07 21.86
N ASN A 97 13.74 -31.24 21.45
CA ASN A 97 15.07 -31.66 20.96
C ASN A 97 15.06 -32.54 19.68
N VAL A 98 13.97 -32.57 18.93
CA VAL A 98 13.87 -33.27 17.65
C VAL A 98 13.75 -32.26 16.50
N THR A 99 14.38 -32.55 15.37
CA THR A 99 14.13 -31.85 14.10
C THR A 99 13.43 -32.77 13.12
N VAL A 100 12.28 -32.36 12.61
CA VAL A 100 11.57 -33.04 11.54
C VAL A 100 11.78 -32.27 10.23
N TYR A 101 12.36 -32.95 9.24
CA TYR A 101 12.60 -32.39 7.91
C TYR A 101 11.49 -32.80 6.93
N LEU A 102 10.92 -31.83 6.22
CA LEU A 102 10.09 -32.09 5.05
C LEU A 102 10.98 -32.03 3.80
N THR A 103 11.18 -33.17 3.14
CA THR A 103 12.19 -33.31 2.08
C THR A 103 11.66 -33.15 0.66
N VAL A 104 10.33 -33.06 0.50
CA VAL A 104 9.65 -32.88 -0.79
C VAL A 104 8.48 -31.91 -0.66
N ASP A 105 7.94 -31.49 -1.81
CA ASP A 105 6.68 -30.75 -1.86
C ASP A 105 5.50 -31.70 -1.58
N VAL A 106 4.49 -31.21 -0.84
CA VAL A 106 3.30 -31.98 -0.48
C VAL A 106 2.02 -31.22 -0.84
N ASP A 107 1.02 -31.95 -1.32
CA ASP A 107 -0.32 -31.43 -1.62
C ASP A 107 -1.34 -32.01 -0.63
N LEU A 108 -1.97 -31.13 0.15
CA LEU A 108 -3.01 -31.49 1.12
C LEU A 108 -4.41 -31.64 0.48
N GLY A 109 -4.50 -31.53 -0.85
CA GLY A 109 -5.66 -31.92 -1.65
C GLY A 109 -6.92 -31.07 -1.43
N GLY A 110 -6.79 -29.89 -0.80
CA GLY A 110 -7.95 -29.07 -0.42
C GLY A 110 -8.83 -29.74 0.63
N LYS A 111 -8.30 -30.73 1.35
CA LYS A 111 -9.04 -31.51 2.35
C LYS A 111 -9.00 -30.83 3.71
N LEU A 112 -10.00 -31.11 4.53
CA LEU A 112 -10.06 -30.58 5.89
C LEU A 112 -8.87 -31.07 6.70
N TRP A 113 -8.03 -30.13 7.10
CA TRP A 113 -6.81 -30.41 7.82
C TRP A 113 -7.05 -30.53 9.33
N THR A 114 -6.39 -31.52 9.95
CA THR A 114 -6.26 -31.58 11.40
C THR A 114 -4.96 -30.91 11.81
N MET A 115 -5.07 -29.78 12.50
CA MET A 115 -3.95 -28.94 12.92
C MET A 115 -2.94 -29.73 13.77
N ILE A 116 -1.64 -29.47 13.57
CA ILE A 116 -0.58 -30.08 14.38
C ILE A 116 -0.53 -29.35 15.73
N GLY A 117 -0.97 -30.04 16.79
CA GLY A 117 -1.11 -29.47 18.12
C GLY A 117 -2.34 -28.57 18.29
N LYS A 118 -2.77 -28.40 19.53
CA LYS A 118 -3.97 -27.65 19.92
C LYS A 118 -3.94 -27.23 21.39
N ASN A 119 -4.72 -26.21 21.72
CA ASN A 119 -4.96 -25.86 23.11
C ASN A 119 -5.74 -26.96 23.85
N GLY A 120 -5.44 -27.09 25.13
CA GLY A 120 -6.28 -27.84 26.07
C GLY A 120 -7.28 -26.92 26.77
N SER A 121 -8.11 -27.50 27.64
CA SER A 121 -8.99 -26.75 28.54
C SER A 121 -8.23 -25.94 29.61
N THR A 122 -6.95 -26.24 29.82
CA THR A 122 -6.01 -25.53 30.69
C THR A 122 -4.63 -25.45 30.01
N TYR A 123 -3.77 -24.54 30.47
CA TYR A 123 -2.37 -24.45 29.98
C TYR A 123 -1.60 -25.77 30.16
N SER A 124 -1.88 -26.52 31.23
CA SER A 124 -1.29 -27.84 31.51
C SER A 124 -1.92 -28.99 30.70
N ALA A 125 -2.93 -28.71 29.87
CA ALA A 125 -3.61 -29.68 29.04
C ALA A 125 -3.37 -29.49 27.54
N THR A 126 -2.37 -28.69 27.17
CA THR A 126 -2.03 -28.39 25.78
C THR A 126 -1.35 -29.56 25.07
N TYR A 127 -1.51 -29.62 23.75
CA TYR A 127 -0.84 -30.56 22.85
C TYR A 127 0.04 -29.72 21.95
N ALA A 128 1.34 -29.69 22.21
CA ALA A 128 2.27 -28.82 21.49
C ALA A 128 3.30 -29.63 20.71
N PHE A 129 3.65 -29.15 19.53
CA PHE A 129 4.87 -29.57 18.85
C PHE A 129 6.02 -28.67 19.31
N ALA A 130 6.99 -29.26 20.01
CA ALA A 130 8.16 -28.60 20.58
C ALA A 130 9.47 -28.95 19.84
N GLY A 131 9.38 -29.62 18.70
CA GLY A 131 10.51 -29.86 17.80
C GLY A 131 10.71 -28.75 16.79
N SER A 132 11.80 -28.81 16.04
CA SER A 132 12.01 -27.98 14.86
C SER A 132 11.31 -28.59 13.65
N PHE A 133 10.73 -27.77 12.78
CA PHE A 133 10.10 -28.22 11.53
C PHE A 133 10.69 -27.46 10.33
N VAL A 134 11.44 -28.14 9.48
CA VAL A 134 12.30 -27.49 8.49
C VAL A 134 12.14 -28.13 7.11
N GLY A 135 11.92 -27.32 6.06
CA GLY A 135 12.02 -27.78 4.68
C GLY A 135 13.48 -28.04 4.31
N LYS A 136 13.76 -29.19 3.72
CA LYS A 136 15.10 -29.65 3.33
C LYS A 136 15.03 -30.44 2.03
N LYS A 137 14.66 -29.77 0.95
CA LYS A 137 14.71 -30.36 -0.39
C LYS A 137 16.16 -30.47 -0.86
N GLU A 138 16.43 -31.48 -1.67
CA GLU A 138 17.78 -31.73 -2.24
C GLU A 138 18.29 -30.55 -3.07
N ASP A 139 17.38 -29.84 -3.75
CA ASP A 139 17.68 -28.66 -4.56
C ASP A 139 17.94 -27.38 -3.73
N GLY A 140 17.82 -27.44 -2.41
CA GLY A 140 17.99 -26.32 -1.50
C GLY A 140 16.84 -25.31 -1.50
N SER A 141 15.77 -25.54 -2.27
CA SER A 141 14.57 -24.71 -2.26
C SER A 141 13.71 -24.96 -1.02
N ASN A 142 12.76 -24.06 -0.75
CA ASN A 142 11.77 -24.26 0.30
C ASN A 142 10.88 -25.46 -0.05
N ALA A 143 10.54 -26.26 0.96
CA ALA A 143 9.51 -27.27 0.78
C ALA A 143 8.13 -26.60 0.69
N VAL A 144 7.36 -26.95 -0.35
CA VAL A 144 6.03 -26.38 -0.59
C VAL A 144 4.97 -27.29 0.01
N ILE A 145 4.10 -26.72 0.83
CA ILE A 145 2.86 -27.33 1.30
C ILE A 145 1.72 -26.61 0.58
N SER A 146 0.91 -27.34 -0.18
CA SER A 146 -0.13 -26.76 -1.02
C SER A 146 -1.54 -27.19 -0.62
N ASN A 147 -2.52 -26.34 -0.94
CA ASN A 147 -3.95 -26.62 -0.80
C ASN A 147 -4.38 -26.98 0.64
N LEU A 148 -3.74 -26.39 1.64
CA LEU A 148 -4.19 -26.48 3.04
C LEU A 148 -5.60 -25.91 3.16
N THR A 149 -6.55 -26.68 3.67
CA THR A 149 -7.90 -26.19 3.98
C THR A 149 -8.22 -26.39 5.45
N VAL A 150 -8.48 -25.31 6.16
CA VAL A 150 -8.94 -25.34 7.55
C VAL A 150 -10.29 -24.66 7.63
N LYS A 151 -11.27 -25.33 8.23
CA LYS A 151 -12.58 -24.74 8.56
C LYS A 151 -12.85 -24.97 10.04
N ASP A 152 -12.67 -23.91 10.83
CA ASP A 152 -12.95 -23.92 12.25
C ASP A 152 -14.19 -23.07 12.54
N GLY A 153 -15.29 -23.74 12.86
CA GLY A 153 -16.54 -23.10 13.33
C GLY A 153 -16.60 -22.96 14.85
N SER A 154 -15.50 -23.22 15.56
CA SER A 154 -15.49 -23.23 17.02
C SER A 154 -15.88 -21.88 17.61
N THR A 155 -16.66 -21.93 18.68
CA THR A 155 -17.05 -20.79 19.51
C THR A 155 -16.20 -20.69 20.79
N SER A 156 -15.10 -21.44 20.85
CA SER A 156 -14.17 -21.52 21.98
C SER A 156 -12.74 -21.40 21.48
N GLN A 157 -11.82 -20.88 22.29
CA GLN A 157 -10.44 -20.56 21.88
C GLN A 157 -9.74 -21.74 21.18
N THR A 158 -9.53 -21.59 19.89
CA THR A 158 -8.70 -22.49 19.07
C THR A 158 -7.40 -21.80 18.66
N CYS A 159 -6.38 -22.60 18.37
CA CYS A 159 -5.21 -22.14 17.65
C CYS A 159 -5.28 -22.75 16.26
N VAL A 160 -5.37 -21.90 15.24
CA VAL A 160 -5.74 -22.28 13.88
C VAL A 160 -4.57 -22.06 12.93
N GLY A 161 -4.25 -23.08 12.13
CA GLY A 161 -3.18 -23.08 11.12
C GLY A 161 -2.73 -24.48 10.71
N LEU A 162 -1.64 -24.59 9.94
CA LEU A 162 -0.96 -25.87 9.71
C LEU A 162 -0.59 -26.53 11.07
N PHE A 163 0.01 -25.72 11.94
CA PHE A 163 0.19 -25.99 13.36
C PHE A 163 -0.81 -25.15 14.15
N GLY A 164 -1.48 -25.78 15.12
CA GLY A 164 -2.26 -25.04 16.11
C GLY A 164 -1.32 -24.40 17.12
N LEU A 165 -0.68 -25.23 17.95
CA LEU A 165 0.24 -24.78 19.00
C LEU A 165 1.67 -25.26 18.73
N TYR A 166 2.55 -24.29 18.48
CA TYR A 166 3.96 -24.51 18.22
C TYR A 166 4.80 -23.97 19.39
N ARG A 167 5.72 -24.81 19.89
CA ARG A 167 6.69 -24.49 20.95
C ARG A 167 8.10 -24.94 20.60
N GLY A 168 8.37 -25.15 19.32
CA GLY A 168 9.68 -25.54 18.83
C GLY A 168 10.65 -24.36 18.71
N PRO A 169 11.96 -24.61 18.66
CA PRO A 169 12.94 -23.54 18.56
C PRO A 169 13.11 -22.99 17.14
N LEU A 170 12.78 -23.78 16.10
CA LEU A 170 13.02 -23.39 14.70
C LEU A 170 11.95 -23.92 13.73
N MET A 171 11.32 -23.02 12.98
CA MET A 171 10.56 -23.38 11.78
C MET A 171 11.14 -22.64 10.59
N ALA A 172 11.55 -23.36 9.54
CA ALA A 172 12.25 -22.73 8.44
C ALA A 172 12.10 -23.38 7.06
N ASN A 173 12.31 -22.58 6.01
CA ASN A 173 12.39 -23.01 4.60
C ASN A 173 11.10 -23.67 4.10
N LEU A 174 9.96 -23.02 4.34
CA LEU A 174 8.65 -23.56 3.98
C LEU A 174 7.85 -22.54 3.19
N THR A 175 7.12 -23.01 2.19
CA THR A 175 6.16 -22.21 1.44
C THR A 175 4.78 -22.84 1.57
N LEU A 176 3.81 -22.05 2.03
CA LEU A 176 2.41 -22.44 2.04
C LEU A 176 1.70 -21.79 0.87
N LYS A 177 1.22 -22.60 -0.08
CA LYS A 177 0.59 -22.12 -1.33
C LYS A 177 -0.89 -22.46 -1.37
N ASN A 178 -1.72 -21.51 -1.78
CA ASN A 178 -3.17 -21.70 -1.96
C ASN A 178 -3.86 -22.25 -0.70
N ALA A 179 -3.48 -21.72 0.47
CA ALA A 179 -4.13 -22.10 1.72
C ALA A 179 -5.44 -21.35 1.90
N VAL A 180 -6.49 -22.05 2.35
CA VAL A 180 -7.80 -21.46 2.63
C VAL A 180 -8.16 -21.76 4.08
N ILE A 181 -8.29 -20.70 4.88
CA ILE A 181 -8.55 -20.80 6.31
C ILE A 181 -9.80 -19.99 6.64
N GLU A 182 -10.85 -20.68 7.05
CA GLU A 182 -12.02 -20.07 7.69
C GLU A 182 -11.92 -20.33 9.18
N SER A 183 -11.85 -19.27 9.99
CA SER A 183 -11.63 -19.38 11.43
C SER A 183 -12.68 -18.60 12.20
N GLY A 184 -13.29 -19.26 13.18
CA GLY A 184 -14.22 -18.66 14.13
C GLY A 184 -13.47 -17.96 15.25
N TYR A 185 -13.54 -18.54 16.43
CA TYR A 185 -13.07 -17.95 17.67
C TYR A 185 -11.68 -18.46 18.06
N GLY A 186 -10.64 -17.67 17.79
CA GLY A 186 -9.29 -18.09 18.14
C GLY A 186 -8.15 -17.29 17.53
N ARG A 187 -6.96 -17.85 17.66
CA ARG A 187 -5.69 -17.30 17.20
C ARG A 187 -5.33 -17.96 15.89
N THR A 188 -5.37 -17.20 14.81
CA THR A 188 -5.34 -17.77 13.45
C THR A 188 -4.09 -17.34 12.71
N GLY A 189 -3.25 -18.29 12.31
CA GLY A 189 -2.12 -18.07 11.41
C GLY A 189 -2.10 -19.13 10.33
N SER A 190 -1.53 -18.85 9.16
CA SER A 190 -1.46 -19.88 8.11
C SER A 190 -0.53 -21.04 8.49
N PHE A 191 0.63 -20.72 9.04
CA PHE A 191 1.57 -21.69 9.57
C PHE A 191 1.23 -22.08 11.01
N VAL A 192 0.99 -21.09 11.86
CA VAL A 192 0.90 -21.32 13.31
C VAL A 192 -0.21 -20.47 13.94
N GLY A 193 -1.14 -21.11 14.65
CA GLY A 193 -2.12 -20.38 15.46
C GLY A 193 -1.47 -19.66 16.65
N THR A 194 -0.65 -20.35 17.43
CA THR A 194 0.12 -19.77 18.55
C THR A 194 1.56 -20.26 18.55
N ALA A 195 2.51 -19.32 18.46
CA ALA A 195 3.91 -19.52 18.83
C ALA A 195 4.05 -19.22 20.33
N GLY A 196 4.16 -20.27 21.15
CA GLY A 196 3.99 -20.17 22.61
C GLY A 196 5.28 -20.01 23.43
N VAL A 197 6.45 -20.04 22.77
CA VAL A 197 7.77 -19.82 23.37
C VAL A 197 8.66 -19.12 22.36
N ALA A 198 9.81 -18.63 22.82
CA ALA A 198 10.77 -17.96 21.96
C ALA A 198 11.35 -18.92 20.92
N ALA A 199 11.26 -18.53 19.66
CA ALA A 199 11.63 -19.32 18.50
C ALA A 199 12.13 -18.42 17.36
N THR A 200 12.85 -19.05 16.44
CA THR A 200 13.23 -18.45 15.15
C THR A 200 12.35 -19.02 14.06
N PHE A 201 11.70 -18.13 13.31
CA PHE A 201 10.90 -18.42 12.13
C PHE A 201 11.64 -17.82 10.94
N ARG A 202 12.14 -18.65 10.02
CA ARG A 202 13.03 -18.18 8.95
C ARG A 202 12.57 -18.66 7.58
N ASN A 203 12.57 -17.77 6.59
CA ASN A 203 12.35 -18.14 5.19
C ASN A 203 11.00 -18.88 5.04
N LEU A 204 9.94 -18.22 5.49
CA LEU A 204 8.56 -18.71 5.45
C LEU A 204 7.74 -17.84 4.52
N THR A 205 7.08 -18.45 3.54
CA THR A 205 6.22 -17.73 2.59
C THR A 205 4.80 -18.27 2.66
N SER A 206 3.80 -17.39 2.70
CA SER A 206 2.38 -17.76 2.79
C SER A 206 1.53 -16.99 1.80
N ASP A 207 0.89 -17.72 0.90
CA ASP A 207 -0.20 -17.25 0.04
C ASP A 207 -1.53 -17.86 0.53
N ALA A 208 -1.99 -17.36 1.68
CA ALA A 208 -3.18 -17.86 2.37
C ALA A 208 -4.33 -16.86 2.29
N LYS A 209 -5.53 -17.36 1.97
CA LYS A 209 -6.79 -16.63 2.17
C LYS A 209 -7.34 -16.97 3.55
N ILE A 210 -7.30 -16.01 4.47
CA ILE A 210 -7.81 -16.12 5.83
C ILE A 210 -9.11 -15.34 5.95
N THR A 211 -10.20 -16.03 6.30
CA THR A 211 -11.52 -15.43 6.54
C THR A 211 -11.93 -15.66 7.99
N MET A 212 -12.02 -14.58 8.76
CA MET A 212 -12.47 -14.61 10.14
C MET A 212 -14.01 -14.57 10.21
N THR A 213 -14.59 -15.37 11.10
CA THR A 213 -16.05 -15.59 11.19
C THR A 213 -16.61 -15.44 12.62
N ALA A 214 -15.77 -15.18 13.64
CA ALA A 214 -16.21 -14.98 15.01
C ALA A 214 -17.23 -13.83 15.17
N THR A 215 -18.39 -14.10 15.76
CA THR A 215 -19.42 -13.07 16.03
C THR A 215 -19.40 -12.55 17.47
N THR A 216 -18.61 -13.17 18.36
CA THR A 216 -18.48 -12.77 19.76
C THR A 216 -17.12 -12.12 20.00
N ALA A 217 -17.12 -10.92 20.58
CA ALA A 217 -15.89 -10.21 20.91
C ALA A 217 -15.20 -10.87 22.11
N TRP A 218 -13.98 -11.35 21.91
CA TRP A 218 -13.08 -11.68 23.01
C TRP A 218 -11.68 -11.18 22.71
N THR A 219 -10.95 -10.87 23.78
CA THR A 219 -9.49 -10.73 23.73
C THR A 219 -8.92 -11.98 23.07
N TRP A 220 -7.88 -11.89 22.24
CA TRP A 220 -7.23 -13.03 21.56
C TRP A 220 -7.88 -13.59 20.29
N THR A 221 -9.04 -13.11 19.87
CA THR A 221 -9.48 -13.43 18.49
C THR A 221 -8.64 -12.59 17.54
N CYS A 222 -7.73 -13.20 16.80
CA CYS A 222 -6.75 -12.49 15.98
C CYS A 222 -6.34 -13.29 14.75
N ALA A 223 -5.85 -12.59 13.73
CA ALA A 223 -5.37 -13.20 12.50
C ALA A 223 -4.00 -12.66 12.10
N GLY A 224 -3.02 -13.54 11.98
CA GLY A 224 -1.77 -13.27 11.28
C GLY A 224 -1.74 -13.97 9.94
N GLY A 225 -1.16 -13.35 8.91
CA GLY A 225 -1.00 -14.03 7.63
C GLY A 225 -0.10 -15.27 7.73
N LEU A 226 0.81 -15.33 8.71
CA LEU A 226 1.58 -16.53 9.07
C LEU A 226 1.29 -17.02 10.50
N PHE A 227 1.18 -16.10 11.47
CA PHE A 227 1.11 -16.41 12.90
C PHE A 227 -0.06 -15.71 13.59
N GLY A 228 -1.01 -16.45 14.17
CA GLY A 228 -2.11 -15.84 14.93
C GLY A 228 -1.59 -15.01 16.10
N THR A 229 -0.83 -15.66 16.99
CA THR A 229 -0.15 -14.98 18.09
C THR A 229 1.31 -15.37 18.22
N SER A 230 2.11 -14.39 18.63
CA SER A 230 3.47 -14.58 19.13
C SER A 230 3.48 -14.27 20.63
N TYR A 231 3.74 -15.27 21.48
CA TYR A 231 3.72 -15.15 22.94
C TYR A 231 5.06 -15.56 23.54
N ASN A 232 5.67 -14.68 24.33
CA ASN A 232 6.88 -14.99 25.10
C ASN A 232 6.69 -14.54 26.55
N ALA A 233 6.84 -15.46 27.51
CA ALA A 233 6.64 -15.19 28.94
C ALA A 233 7.90 -14.69 29.66
N THR A 234 9.08 -14.80 29.03
CA THR A 234 10.38 -14.52 29.65
C THR A 234 10.98 -13.20 29.18
N ASP A 235 11.33 -12.35 30.13
CA ASP A 235 12.02 -11.08 29.90
C ASP A 235 13.31 -11.31 29.06
N GLY A 236 13.40 -10.68 27.88
CA GLY A 236 14.63 -10.61 27.08
C GLY A 236 14.80 -11.63 25.95
N SER A 237 13.93 -12.63 25.80
CA SER A 237 13.96 -13.55 24.64
C SER A 237 12.66 -13.46 23.84
N GLY A 238 12.74 -12.86 22.66
CA GLY A 238 11.62 -12.67 21.75
C GLY A 238 11.59 -13.67 20.59
N ASN A 239 10.47 -13.72 19.89
CA ASN A 239 10.37 -14.45 18.63
C ASN A 239 11.06 -13.66 17.53
N VAL A 240 11.82 -14.35 16.68
CA VAL A 240 12.53 -13.77 15.55
C VAL A 240 11.89 -14.26 14.26
N PHE A 241 11.44 -13.32 13.43
CA PHE A 241 10.89 -13.58 12.10
C PHE A 241 11.88 -13.05 11.06
N GLU A 242 12.51 -13.94 10.33
CA GLU A 242 13.54 -13.63 9.33
C GLU A 242 13.07 -14.05 7.95
N ASN A 243 13.12 -13.15 6.97
CA ASN A 243 12.76 -13.45 5.58
C ASN A 243 11.35 -14.07 5.46
N CYS A 244 10.38 -13.55 6.23
CA CYS A 244 9.01 -14.04 6.21
C CYS A 244 8.14 -13.20 5.25
N VAL A 245 7.34 -13.85 4.42
CA VAL A 245 6.57 -13.21 3.34
C VAL A 245 5.10 -13.61 3.38
N PHE A 246 4.21 -12.62 3.31
CA PHE A 246 2.77 -12.84 3.15
C PHE A 246 2.22 -12.12 1.92
N THR A 247 1.64 -12.88 1.00
CA THR A 247 1.04 -12.36 -0.25
C THR A 247 -0.46 -12.60 -0.36
N GLY A 248 -1.04 -13.32 0.61
CA GLY A 248 -2.43 -13.76 0.58
C GLY A 248 -3.43 -12.65 0.93
N SER A 249 -4.51 -13.00 1.61
CA SER A 249 -5.48 -12.00 2.09
C SER A 249 -6.03 -12.34 3.46
N ILE A 250 -6.31 -11.30 4.24
CA ILE A 250 -7.00 -11.43 5.53
C ILE A 250 -8.28 -10.60 5.44
N GLY A 251 -9.41 -11.24 5.69
CA GLY A 251 -10.71 -10.59 5.69
C GLY A 251 -11.67 -11.21 6.68
N TYR A 252 -12.91 -10.73 6.65
CA TYR A 252 -13.99 -11.20 7.52
C TYR A 252 -15.18 -11.59 6.70
N LYS A 253 -15.98 -12.49 7.26
CA LYS A 253 -17.24 -12.92 6.68
C LYS A 253 -18.22 -11.75 6.47
N ASP A 254 -18.40 -10.92 7.49
CA ASP A 254 -19.33 -9.79 7.44
C ASP A 254 -19.01 -8.73 8.52
N LYS A 255 -19.80 -7.64 8.53
CA LYS A 255 -19.63 -6.50 9.45
C LYS A 255 -19.79 -6.85 10.94
N ASN A 256 -20.41 -7.98 11.27
CA ASN A 256 -20.62 -8.41 12.65
C ASN A 256 -19.43 -9.22 13.18
N THR A 257 -18.49 -9.61 12.32
CA THR A 257 -17.29 -10.32 12.78
C THR A 257 -16.52 -9.48 13.79
N LYS A 258 -15.97 -10.08 14.84
CA LYS A 258 -15.22 -9.40 15.90
C LYS A 258 -13.83 -9.99 16.01
N VAL A 259 -12.82 -9.17 15.76
CA VAL A 259 -11.39 -9.54 15.83
C VAL A 259 -10.62 -8.42 16.52
N GLN A 260 -9.67 -8.79 17.37
CA GLN A 260 -8.83 -7.87 18.12
C GLN A 260 -7.69 -7.33 17.26
N GLY A 261 -6.92 -8.22 16.62
CA GLY A 261 -5.70 -7.83 15.90
C GLY A 261 -5.54 -8.56 14.58
N CYS A 262 -5.18 -7.83 13.53
CA CYS A 262 -4.85 -8.41 12.22
C CYS A 262 -3.50 -7.90 11.72
N GLY A 263 -2.59 -8.82 11.38
CA GLY A 263 -1.28 -8.50 10.83
C GLY A 263 -0.87 -9.44 9.71
N GLY A 264 -0.10 -8.98 8.73
CA GLY A 264 0.32 -9.81 7.61
C GLY A 264 1.30 -10.91 8.02
N ILE A 265 2.13 -10.68 9.04
CA ILE A 265 2.99 -11.72 9.61
C ILE A 265 2.38 -12.24 10.91
N VAL A 266 2.14 -11.37 11.88
CA VAL A 266 1.65 -11.72 13.22
C VAL A 266 0.36 -10.96 13.54
N GLY A 267 -0.70 -11.65 13.95
CA GLY A 267 -1.96 -11.01 14.33
C GLY A 267 -1.83 -10.22 15.63
N PHE A 268 -1.26 -10.86 16.65
CA PHE A 268 -1.10 -10.27 17.97
C PHE A 268 0.21 -10.73 18.63
N ASN A 269 0.95 -9.81 19.22
CA ASN A 269 2.16 -10.12 19.96
C ASN A 269 2.01 -9.77 21.44
N GLU A 270 2.35 -10.75 22.28
CA GLU A 270 2.69 -10.52 23.68
C GLU A 270 4.19 -10.67 23.85
N GLY A 271 4.87 -9.53 23.73
CA GLY A 271 6.16 -9.32 24.35
C GLY A 271 7.28 -8.75 23.47
N VAL A 272 8.37 -9.49 23.34
CA VAL A 272 9.50 -9.12 22.48
C VAL A 272 9.35 -9.83 21.14
N ALA A 273 9.48 -9.08 20.05
CA ALA A 273 9.50 -9.63 18.70
C ALA A 273 10.44 -8.85 17.79
N THR A 274 11.19 -9.57 16.96
CA THR A 274 12.09 -9.02 15.96
C THR A 274 11.67 -9.49 14.58
N PHE A 275 11.51 -8.55 13.65
CA PHE A 275 11.18 -8.81 12.25
C PHE A 275 12.34 -8.32 11.39
N LYS A 276 12.89 -9.22 10.57
CA LYS A 276 14.00 -8.92 9.67
C LYS A 276 13.66 -9.34 8.26
N ASN A 277 13.84 -8.44 7.30
CA ASN A 277 13.59 -8.69 5.89
C ASN A 277 12.18 -9.24 5.62
N CYS A 278 11.18 -8.84 6.41
CA CYS A 278 9.81 -9.35 6.26
C CYS A 278 9.05 -8.52 5.22
N VAL A 279 8.23 -9.19 4.42
CA VAL A 279 7.48 -8.57 3.30
C VAL A 279 6.00 -8.91 3.38
N VAL A 280 5.15 -7.91 3.25
CA VAL A 280 3.69 -8.09 3.17
C VAL A 280 3.14 -7.35 1.98
N THR A 281 2.51 -8.08 1.05
CA THR A 281 1.79 -7.50 -0.09
C THR A 281 0.30 -7.88 -0.09
N GLY A 282 -0.08 -8.84 0.75
CA GLY A 282 -1.45 -9.29 0.87
C GLY A 282 -2.36 -8.25 1.49
N ASN A 283 -3.54 -8.02 0.89
CA ASN A 283 -4.53 -7.08 1.43
C ASN A 283 -5.09 -7.57 2.78
N ILE A 284 -5.19 -6.65 3.74
CA ILE A 284 -5.66 -6.91 5.10
C ILE A 284 -6.84 -5.99 5.35
N SER A 285 -8.04 -6.55 5.35
CA SER A 285 -9.20 -5.82 5.81
C SER A 285 -9.34 -5.97 7.31
N GLY A 286 -9.76 -4.89 7.97
CA GLY A 286 -10.21 -4.73 9.35
C GLY A 286 -11.73 -4.63 9.41
N VAL A 287 -12.38 -5.10 10.49
CA VAL A 287 -13.84 -4.99 10.58
C VAL A 287 -14.22 -3.52 10.65
N ILE A 288 -15.16 -3.13 9.79
CA ILE A 288 -15.68 -1.78 9.60
C ILE A 288 -16.44 -1.23 10.82
N ASP A 289 -17.00 -2.08 11.69
CA ASP A 289 -17.70 -1.68 12.94
C ASP A 289 -17.13 -2.35 14.21
N GLY A 290 -16.09 -3.17 14.09
CA GLY A 290 -15.73 -4.19 15.08
C GLY A 290 -14.33 -4.12 15.67
N ILE A 291 -13.39 -3.43 15.02
CA ILE A 291 -12.06 -3.18 15.59
C ILE A 291 -12.17 -1.90 16.39
N ALA A 292 -12.44 -2.07 17.69
CA ALA A 292 -12.70 -1.02 18.66
C ALA A 292 -13.89 -0.12 18.28
N ASN A 293 -15.10 -0.54 18.62
CA ASN A 293 -16.21 0.41 18.68
C ASN A 293 -15.93 1.41 19.82
N LYS A 294 -16.42 2.65 19.71
CA LYS A 294 -16.17 3.73 20.69
C LYS A 294 -16.53 3.32 22.12
N SER A 295 -17.52 2.45 22.30
CA SER A 295 -17.95 1.93 23.61
C SER A 295 -17.00 0.90 24.23
N ASP A 296 -16.16 0.23 23.44
CA ASP A 296 -15.15 -0.74 23.92
C ASP A 296 -13.77 -0.11 24.13
N HIS A 297 -13.61 1.17 23.79
CA HIS A 297 -12.35 1.90 23.94
C HIS A 297 -11.82 1.86 25.38
N ASP A 298 -12.72 1.87 26.36
CA ASP A 298 -12.37 1.85 27.78
C ASP A 298 -12.11 0.43 28.34
N ASN A 299 -12.51 -0.63 27.60
CA ASN A 299 -12.43 -2.02 28.06
C ASN A 299 -11.49 -2.92 27.24
N ASN A 300 -11.09 -2.55 26.02
CA ASN A 300 -10.12 -3.33 25.21
C ASN A 300 -9.21 -2.42 24.37
N PRO A 301 -8.21 -1.77 24.99
CA PRO A 301 -7.25 -0.92 24.28
C PRO A 301 -6.44 -1.67 23.20
N ARG A 302 -6.45 -3.01 23.20
CA ARG A 302 -5.43 -3.84 22.55
C ARG A 302 -5.73 -4.20 21.07
N SER A 303 -6.50 -3.41 20.35
CA SER A 303 -6.99 -3.80 19.00
C SER A 303 -6.39 -2.96 17.87
N GLY A 304 -6.02 -3.57 16.73
CA GLY A 304 -5.45 -2.85 15.59
C GLY A 304 -5.23 -3.69 14.33
N VAL A 305 -5.08 -3.00 13.19
CA VAL A 305 -4.73 -3.61 11.90
C VAL A 305 -3.36 -3.11 11.46
N GLY A 306 -2.42 -4.01 11.25
CA GLY A 306 -1.06 -3.70 10.83
C GLY A 306 -0.65 -4.45 9.57
N GLY A 307 0.26 -3.88 8.78
CA GLY A 307 0.86 -4.64 7.67
C GLY A 307 1.69 -5.82 8.16
N ILE A 308 2.57 -5.63 9.15
CA ILE A 308 3.39 -6.71 9.72
C ILE A 308 2.72 -7.29 10.97
N LEU A 309 2.31 -6.43 11.91
CA LEU A 309 1.83 -6.80 13.23
C LEU A 309 0.52 -6.10 13.58
N GLY A 310 -0.55 -6.84 13.90
CA GLY A 310 -1.84 -6.22 14.23
C GLY A 310 -1.79 -5.40 15.52
N ALA A 311 -1.43 -6.03 16.63
CA ALA A 311 -1.24 -5.35 17.90
C ALA A 311 -0.10 -5.95 18.72
N ALA A 312 0.57 -5.12 19.52
CA ALA A 312 1.68 -5.50 20.39
C ALA A 312 1.45 -5.02 21.82
N ILE A 313 1.54 -5.92 22.80
CA ILE A 313 1.41 -5.64 24.24
C ILE A 313 2.37 -6.52 25.07
N TRP A 314 2.46 -6.30 26.38
CA TRP A 314 2.92 -7.29 27.37
C TRP A 314 1.98 -7.21 28.60
N ALA A 315 1.89 -8.26 29.42
CA ALA A 315 1.02 -8.30 30.63
C ALA A 315 1.25 -7.16 31.65
N ASN A 316 2.40 -6.48 31.57
CA ASN A 316 2.84 -5.32 32.36
C ASN A 316 3.31 -4.19 31.43
N SER A 317 2.78 -4.18 30.20
CA SER A 317 3.05 -3.26 29.11
C SER A 317 4.50 -3.23 28.56
N LYS A 318 5.48 -4.03 28.95
CA LYS A 318 6.85 -4.03 28.35
C LYS A 318 7.00 -4.64 26.92
N ALA A 319 6.23 -4.21 25.92
CA ALA A 319 6.47 -4.66 24.54
C ALA A 319 7.76 -4.03 23.96
N ALA A 320 8.58 -4.83 23.26
CA ALA A 320 9.75 -4.35 22.54
C ALA A 320 9.79 -4.95 21.13
N ILE A 321 9.50 -4.10 20.15
CA ILE A 321 9.39 -4.49 18.75
C ILE A 321 10.55 -3.92 17.96
N VAL A 322 11.26 -4.79 17.26
CA VAL A 322 12.33 -4.41 16.35
C VAL A 322 11.94 -4.81 14.93
N MET A 323 12.01 -3.87 13.99
CA MET A 323 11.80 -4.12 12.57
C MET A 323 13.01 -3.61 11.78
N GLU A 324 13.62 -4.50 11.00
CA GLU A 324 14.79 -4.22 10.17
C GLU A 324 14.48 -4.67 8.74
N ASN A 325 14.69 -3.79 7.75
CA ASN A 325 14.53 -4.10 6.32
C ASN A 325 13.13 -4.63 5.96
N CYS A 326 12.09 -4.14 6.62
CA CYS A 326 10.72 -4.64 6.41
C CYS A 326 9.96 -3.79 5.38
N TYR A 327 9.17 -4.44 4.54
CA TYR A 327 8.40 -3.79 3.47
C TYR A 327 6.93 -4.19 3.52
N VAL A 328 6.04 -3.20 3.37
CA VAL A 328 4.60 -3.43 3.29
C VAL A 328 4.04 -2.69 2.08
N SER A 329 3.45 -3.43 1.14
CA SER A 329 2.68 -2.90 0.00
C SER A 329 1.32 -3.57 -0.07
N ALA A 330 0.46 -3.23 0.88
CA ALA A 330 -0.86 -3.79 1.04
C ALA A 330 -1.90 -2.70 1.25
N THR A 331 -3.14 -2.97 0.86
CA THR A 331 -4.28 -2.19 1.35
C THR A 331 -4.66 -2.71 2.73
N LEU A 332 -4.59 -1.81 3.72
CA LEU A 332 -4.89 -2.04 5.12
C LEU A 332 -6.14 -1.25 5.46
N ALA A 333 -7.27 -1.92 5.64
CA ALA A 333 -8.53 -1.28 5.98
C ALA A 333 -8.90 -1.55 7.45
N GLY A 334 -9.66 -0.67 8.09
CA GLY A 334 -10.22 -0.92 9.43
C GLY A 334 -11.05 0.25 9.91
N TYR A 335 -11.72 0.10 11.07
CA TYR A 335 -12.47 1.23 11.65
C TYR A 335 -11.55 2.27 12.32
N GLN A 336 -10.58 1.80 13.10
CA GLN A 336 -9.55 2.63 13.74
C GLN A 336 -8.30 1.81 14.09
N ARG A 337 -7.20 2.51 14.41
CA ARG A 337 -5.88 1.96 14.78
C ARG A 337 -5.31 1.09 13.67
N VAL A 338 -5.24 1.69 12.47
CA VAL A 338 -4.73 1.06 11.26
C VAL A 338 -3.35 1.64 10.95
N GLY A 339 -2.33 0.78 10.92
CA GLY A 339 -0.94 1.17 10.74
C GLY A 339 -0.29 0.42 9.60
N GLY A 340 0.55 1.09 8.79
CA GLY A 340 1.27 0.41 7.73
C GLY A 340 2.16 -0.74 8.21
N PHE A 341 2.77 -0.63 9.40
CA PHE A 341 3.54 -1.72 10.00
C PHE A 341 2.85 -2.34 11.21
N ILE A 342 2.44 -1.49 12.16
CA ILE A 342 1.77 -1.92 13.39
C ILE A 342 0.45 -1.20 13.57
N GLY A 343 -0.64 -1.94 13.76
CA GLY A 343 -1.94 -1.35 14.04
C GLY A 343 -2.00 -0.65 15.41
N SER A 344 -1.60 -1.36 16.46
CA SER A 344 -1.52 -0.79 17.82
C SER A 344 -0.31 -1.25 18.61
N LEU A 345 0.35 -0.31 19.26
CA LEU A 345 1.53 -0.54 20.10
C LEU A 345 1.29 -0.01 21.51
N PHE A 346 1.31 -0.91 22.51
CA PHE A 346 1.25 -0.55 23.92
C PHE A 346 2.54 -0.97 24.61
N SER A 347 3.34 0.02 25.05
CA SER A 347 4.65 -0.23 25.64
C SER A 347 4.97 0.64 26.88
N ASN A 348 5.28 0.05 28.05
CA ASN A 348 5.71 0.71 29.29
C ASN A 348 7.25 0.62 29.46
N PRO A 349 7.84 1.41 30.38
CA PRO A 349 9.29 1.64 30.43
C PRO A 349 10.16 0.38 30.58
N GLY A 350 11.33 0.37 29.91
CA GLY A 350 12.37 -0.68 30.00
C GLY A 350 13.59 -0.42 29.09
N ASN A 351 14.63 -1.28 29.13
CA ASN A 351 15.89 -1.12 28.38
C ASN A 351 15.77 -1.31 26.84
N ASN A 352 14.64 -1.80 26.34
CA ASN A 352 14.44 -2.09 24.92
C ASN A 352 13.35 -1.17 24.35
N ALA A 353 13.76 -0.08 23.69
CA ALA A 353 12.84 0.76 22.92
C ALA A 353 12.42 0.06 21.63
N ASN A 354 11.23 0.38 21.13
CA ASN A 354 10.76 -0.07 19.82
C ASN A 354 11.60 0.59 18.72
N LYS A 355 12.13 -0.18 17.77
CA LYS A 355 13.07 0.30 16.75
C LYS A 355 12.62 -0.14 15.37
N PHE A 356 12.66 0.79 14.42
CA PHE A 356 12.34 0.56 13.03
C PHE A 356 13.50 1.12 12.21
N THR A 357 14.19 0.25 11.50
CA THR A 357 15.36 0.60 10.69
C THR A 357 15.13 0.09 9.28
N ASP A 358 15.39 0.95 8.29
CA ASP A 358 15.28 0.59 6.88
C ASP A 358 13.91 -0.02 6.53
N CYS A 359 12.82 0.61 6.99
CA CYS A 359 11.46 0.13 6.77
C CYS A 359 10.75 0.97 5.70
N GLN A 360 10.06 0.31 4.77
CA GLN A 360 9.31 0.99 3.70
C GLN A 360 7.82 0.62 3.71
N PHE A 361 6.96 1.64 3.84
CA PHE A 361 5.52 1.50 3.59
C PHE A 361 5.20 2.03 2.19
N ASP A 362 4.60 1.16 1.37
CA ASP A 362 4.25 1.38 -0.03
C ASP A 362 2.84 0.85 -0.32
N GLY A 363 1.94 1.03 0.65
CA GLY A 363 0.57 0.53 0.63
C GLY A 363 -0.46 1.64 0.85
N MET A 364 -1.67 1.23 1.21
CA MET A 364 -2.77 2.16 1.49
C MET A 364 -3.37 1.88 2.87
N VAL A 365 -3.58 2.92 3.68
CA VAL A 365 -4.28 2.82 4.96
C VAL A 365 -5.66 3.46 4.83
N VAL A 366 -6.70 2.65 4.98
CA VAL A 366 -8.12 3.04 4.90
C VAL A 366 -8.75 2.96 6.29
N SER A 367 -9.37 4.07 6.74
CA SER A 367 -10.14 4.12 7.99
C SER A 367 -11.61 4.43 7.73
N ASN A 368 -12.49 3.62 8.32
CA ASN A 368 -13.95 3.71 8.16
C ASN A 368 -14.67 4.33 9.37
N GLY A 369 -14.05 5.29 10.06
CA GLY A 369 -14.74 6.00 11.15
C GLY A 369 -13.87 6.60 12.26
N GLY A 370 -12.62 6.17 12.42
CA GLY A 370 -11.74 6.64 13.49
C GLY A 370 -10.49 7.40 13.03
N ASP A 371 -9.98 8.27 13.91
CA ASP A 371 -8.85 9.18 13.64
C ASP A 371 -7.47 8.50 13.71
N ALA A 372 -7.40 7.30 14.31
CA ALA A 372 -6.16 6.58 14.57
C ALA A 372 -5.69 5.80 13.32
N LYS A 373 -4.96 6.46 12.43
CA LYS A 373 -4.34 5.83 11.24
C LYS A 373 -2.99 6.45 10.90
N ALA A 374 -2.03 5.63 10.45
CA ALA A 374 -0.69 6.08 10.07
C ALA A 374 0.09 5.08 9.19
N ALA A 375 1.13 5.53 8.49
CA ALA A 375 2.01 4.74 7.63
C ALA A 375 2.90 3.76 8.41
N PHE A 376 3.27 4.07 9.66
CA PHE A 376 4.05 3.16 10.49
C PHE A 376 3.22 2.61 11.64
N LEU A 377 2.73 3.48 12.54
CA LEU A 377 2.00 3.05 13.74
C LEU A 377 0.59 3.67 13.80
N GLY A 378 -0.44 2.83 13.69
CA GLY A 378 -1.84 3.26 13.71
C GLY A 378 -2.30 3.80 15.05
N TYR A 379 -1.71 3.33 16.14
CA TYR A 379 -1.87 3.88 17.48
C TYR A 379 -0.66 3.49 18.35
N GLN A 380 -0.15 4.45 19.12
CA GLN A 380 0.86 4.20 20.15
C GLN A 380 0.45 4.80 21.49
N ASP A 381 0.65 4.00 22.53
CA ASP A 381 0.59 4.45 23.91
C ASP A 381 1.82 3.91 24.64
N SER A 382 2.86 4.75 24.70
CA SER A 382 4.18 4.36 25.20
C SER A 382 4.64 5.24 26.36
N ASP A 383 4.66 4.74 27.61
CA ASP A 383 4.79 5.62 28.79
C ASP A 383 6.09 6.44 28.88
N ASP A 384 7.23 5.89 28.43
CA ASP A 384 8.53 6.60 28.33
C ASP A 384 9.46 6.10 27.18
N ALA A 385 9.16 4.95 26.55
CA ALA A 385 9.97 4.39 25.47
C ALA A 385 9.50 4.89 24.10
N LYS A 386 10.01 6.04 23.67
CA LYS A 386 9.71 6.61 22.34
C LYS A 386 10.18 5.64 21.25
N PRO A 387 9.31 5.19 20.33
CA PRO A 387 9.79 4.41 19.20
C PRO A 387 10.72 5.27 18.35
N THR A 388 11.76 4.63 17.83
CA THR A 388 12.74 5.27 16.95
C THR A 388 12.61 4.71 15.54
N PHE A 389 12.55 5.61 14.57
CA PHE A 389 12.54 5.30 13.15
C PHE A 389 13.84 5.83 12.54
N THR A 390 14.56 4.98 11.83
CA THR A 390 15.82 5.33 11.17
C THR A 390 15.78 4.84 9.73
N ASN A 391 16.12 5.71 8.78
CA ASN A 391 16.17 5.38 7.35
C ASN A 391 14.84 4.79 6.82
N CYS A 392 13.69 5.26 7.30
CA CYS A 392 12.39 4.73 6.90
C CYS A 392 11.77 5.57 5.78
N LEU A 393 11.04 4.92 4.88
CA LEU A 393 10.41 5.55 3.72
C LEU A 393 8.91 5.26 3.69
N ASN A 394 8.09 6.30 3.51
CA ASN A 394 6.68 6.17 3.20
C ASN A 394 6.41 6.63 1.76
N THR A 395 6.22 5.68 0.84
CA THR A 395 5.74 5.91 -0.53
C THR A 395 4.24 5.66 -0.68
N GLY A 396 3.63 5.00 0.30
CA GLY A 396 2.21 4.72 0.35
C GLY A 396 1.34 5.89 0.82
N VAL A 397 0.05 5.62 0.92
CA VAL A 397 -0.97 6.58 1.31
C VAL A 397 -1.50 6.26 2.71
N ALA A 398 -1.20 7.15 3.66
CA ALA A 398 -1.69 7.08 5.03
C ALA A 398 -1.96 8.49 5.56
N SER A 399 -3.17 8.98 5.28
CA SER A 399 -3.63 10.29 5.73
C SER A 399 -4.22 10.21 7.14
N CYS A 400 -4.16 11.27 7.92
CA CYS A 400 -4.93 11.37 9.16
C CYS A 400 -5.47 12.80 9.33
N ARG A 401 -6.62 12.96 10.00
CA ARG A 401 -7.20 14.29 10.27
C ARG A 401 -6.80 14.78 11.64
N SER A 402 -6.43 16.06 11.75
CA SER A 402 -6.16 16.72 13.03
C SER A 402 -6.48 18.20 12.94
N ASN A 403 -7.32 18.69 13.85
CA ASN A 403 -7.74 20.10 13.91
C ASN A 403 -8.28 20.64 12.57
N GLY A 404 -8.97 19.79 11.81
CA GLY A 404 -9.56 20.16 10.51
C GLY A 404 -8.64 20.00 9.30
N SER A 405 -7.33 19.80 9.47
CA SER A 405 -6.36 19.63 8.37
C SER A 405 -6.03 18.16 8.09
N LEU A 406 -5.73 17.87 6.82
CA LEU A 406 -5.16 16.59 6.37
C LEU A 406 -3.66 16.55 6.67
N LYS A 407 -3.19 15.43 7.22
CA LYS A 407 -1.82 15.26 7.69
C LYS A 407 -1.23 13.95 7.21
N MET A 408 0.08 13.92 6.95
CA MET A 408 0.82 12.66 6.90
C MET A 408 0.77 12.05 8.29
N GLY A 409 0.08 10.92 8.42
CA GLY A 409 0.19 10.12 9.63
C GLY A 409 1.38 9.20 9.47
N LEU A 410 2.53 9.48 10.08
CA LEU A 410 3.59 8.47 10.20
C LEU A 410 3.34 7.59 11.42
N VAL A 411 2.98 8.23 12.53
CA VAL A 411 2.62 7.61 13.80
C VAL A 411 1.46 8.38 14.41
N TYR A 412 0.47 7.67 14.94
CA TYR A 412 -0.60 8.26 15.72
C TYR A 412 -0.46 7.82 17.18
N GLY A 413 -0.52 8.73 18.15
CA GLY A 413 -0.57 8.36 19.56
C GLY A 413 -0.33 9.52 20.54
N ASN A 414 -0.34 9.20 21.84
CA ASN A 414 -0.28 10.19 22.92
C ASN A 414 1.15 10.72 23.19
N ARG A 415 2.16 10.05 22.66
CA ARG A 415 3.58 10.24 23.01
C ARG A 415 4.41 10.54 21.75
N PRO A 416 5.54 11.25 21.89
CA PRO A 416 6.41 11.54 20.76
C PRO A 416 7.23 10.32 20.30
N ALA A 417 7.47 10.23 18.99
CA ALA A 417 8.39 9.27 18.36
C ALA A 417 9.61 10.02 17.79
N THR A 418 10.75 9.34 17.68
CA THR A 418 11.97 9.91 17.09
C THR A 418 12.12 9.43 15.66
N PHE A 419 12.41 10.35 14.74
CA PHE A 419 12.62 10.06 13.33
C PHE A 419 13.97 10.59 12.91
N THR A 420 14.82 9.71 12.35
CA THR A 420 16.13 10.05 11.81
C THR A 420 16.17 9.58 10.37
N ASN A 421 16.48 10.47 9.43
CA ASN A 421 16.53 10.15 8.00
C ASN A 421 15.25 9.45 7.51
N CYS A 422 14.08 9.94 7.92
CA CYS A 422 12.81 9.38 7.47
C CYS A 422 12.19 10.28 6.41
N TYR A 423 11.70 9.67 5.34
CA TYR A 423 11.23 10.38 4.15
C TYR A 423 9.81 9.97 3.77
N GLY A 424 9.08 10.90 3.15
CA GLY A 424 7.75 10.69 2.59
C GLY A 424 7.62 11.22 1.17
N THR A 425 6.51 10.92 0.50
CA THR A 425 6.24 11.34 -0.88
C THR A 425 5.37 12.59 -1.02
N TYR A 426 4.81 13.13 0.07
CA TYR A 426 3.96 14.32 0.02
C TYR A 426 4.18 15.31 1.17
N LYS A 427 3.83 16.59 0.94
CA LYS A 427 4.16 17.75 1.79
C LYS A 427 3.23 17.96 2.99
N ALA A 428 2.33 17.03 3.28
CA ALA A 428 1.34 17.26 4.33
C ALA A 428 1.98 17.41 5.74
N LEU A 429 1.40 18.28 6.56
CA LEU A 429 1.82 18.51 7.94
C LEU A 429 1.85 17.18 8.72
N LEU A 430 2.94 16.86 9.42
CA LEU A 430 2.98 15.67 10.26
C LEU A 430 2.02 15.82 11.45
N LYS A 431 1.23 14.77 11.74
CA LYS A 431 0.44 14.72 12.98
C LYS A 431 1.34 14.29 14.15
N THR A 432 1.60 15.27 15.03
CA THR A 432 2.04 15.24 16.44
C THR A 432 2.86 14.05 16.95
N GLY A 433 4.09 14.34 17.35
CA GLY A 433 4.98 13.49 18.13
C GLY A 433 6.45 13.55 17.69
N ALA A 434 6.72 13.98 16.46
CA ALA A 434 8.08 14.13 15.96
C ALA A 434 8.70 15.45 16.43
N THR A 435 9.85 15.40 17.10
CA THR A 435 10.70 16.58 17.36
C THR A 435 11.66 16.88 16.21
N GLU A 436 11.70 16.05 15.16
CA GLU A 436 12.59 16.19 14.01
C GLU A 436 11.82 16.15 12.69
N THR A 437 12.27 17.01 11.77
CA THR A 437 11.71 17.21 10.43
C THR A 437 12.04 16.01 9.54
N THR A 438 11.02 15.27 9.11
CA THR A 438 11.15 14.30 8.01
C THR A 438 11.25 15.04 6.68
N GLY A 439 12.14 14.59 5.79
CA GLY A 439 12.31 15.17 4.47
C GLY A 439 11.33 14.60 3.43
N LEU A 440 11.26 15.22 2.26
CA LEU A 440 10.64 14.61 1.09
C LEU A 440 11.70 13.82 0.33
N THR A 441 11.32 12.67 -0.22
CA THR A 441 12.16 11.98 -1.21
C THR A 441 11.77 12.43 -2.62
N GLU A 442 12.74 12.51 -3.53
CA GLU A 442 12.53 12.78 -4.95
C GLU A 442 12.50 11.46 -5.73
N SER A 443 11.55 11.34 -6.66
CA SER A 443 11.56 10.22 -7.63
C SER A 443 12.90 10.16 -8.36
N GLY A 444 13.43 8.96 -8.59
CA GLY A 444 14.72 8.78 -9.27
C GLY A 444 15.96 8.90 -8.37
N LYS A 445 15.83 9.34 -7.12
CA LYS A 445 16.99 9.61 -6.25
C LYS A 445 16.91 8.86 -4.93
N LEU A 446 18.02 8.20 -4.58
CA LEU A 446 18.21 7.66 -3.23
C LEU A 446 18.66 8.79 -2.29
N PRO A 447 18.00 8.99 -1.13
CA PRO A 447 18.49 9.91 -0.12
C PRO A 447 19.95 9.59 0.28
N ALA A 448 20.76 10.62 0.50
CA ALA A 448 22.20 10.45 0.75
C ALA A 448 22.50 9.60 1.99
N ASP A 449 21.59 9.60 2.97
CA ASP A 449 21.75 8.85 4.23
C ASP A 449 21.35 7.37 4.12
N PHE A 450 20.76 6.95 3.00
CA PHE A 450 20.32 5.57 2.82
C PHE A 450 21.48 4.70 2.34
N ASP A 451 21.66 3.54 2.97
CA ASP A 451 22.68 2.58 2.59
C ASP A 451 22.33 1.92 1.24
N ALA A 452 23.13 2.19 0.22
CA ALA A 452 22.97 1.61 -1.11
C ALA A 452 23.17 0.08 -1.14
N THR A 453 23.63 -0.56 -0.06
CA THR A 453 23.63 -2.03 0.07
C THR A 453 22.26 -2.58 0.45
N VAL A 454 21.41 -1.77 1.09
CA VAL A 454 20.03 -2.11 1.52
C VAL A 454 18.99 -1.56 0.54
N TRP A 455 19.22 -0.35 0.03
CA TRP A 455 18.30 0.38 -0.83
C TRP A 455 18.81 0.46 -2.29
N GLU A 456 17.89 0.63 -3.22
CA GLU A 456 18.15 0.81 -4.65
C GLU A 456 17.35 2.01 -5.18
N ALA A 457 18.02 2.92 -5.88
CA ALA A 457 17.36 3.98 -6.65
C ALA A 457 16.64 3.40 -7.87
N ARG A 458 15.52 4.00 -8.28
CA ARG A 458 14.75 3.58 -9.46
C ARG A 458 14.47 4.78 -10.34
N GLU A 459 14.85 4.73 -11.60
CA GLU A 459 14.55 5.80 -12.55
C GLU A 459 13.03 5.94 -12.73
N GLY A 460 12.49 7.16 -12.59
CA GLY A 460 11.06 7.43 -12.70
C GLY A 460 10.18 6.96 -11.53
N SER A 461 10.76 6.41 -10.46
CA SER A 461 10.04 5.92 -9.27
C SER A 461 10.77 6.29 -7.98
N TYR A 462 10.08 6.19 -6.84
CA TYR A 462 10.74 6.28 -5.54
C TYR A 462 11.70 5.09 -5.29
N PRO A 463 12.72 5.26 -4.44
CA PRO A 463 13.64 4.20 -4.05
C PRO A 463 12.92 3.00 -3.44
N ILE A 464 13.59 1.84 -3.47
CA ILE A 464 13.07 0.63 -2.85
C ILE A 464 14.11 -0.09 -1.99
N LEU A 465 13.64 -0.81 -0.99
CA LEU A 465 14.40 -1.88 -0.35
C LEU A 465 14.70 -3.02 -1.34
N LYS A 466 15.96 -3.47 -1.38
CA LYS A 466 16.39 -4.52 -2.31
C LYS A 466 15.69 -5.87 -2.08
N ASN A 467 15.42 -6.22 -0.82
CA ASN A 467 14.67 -7.44 -0.49
C ASN A 467 13.19 -7.39 -0.91
N ALA A 468 12.65 -6.18 -1.12
CA ALA A 468 11.29 -5.95 -1.56
C ALA A 468 11.14 -5.82 -3.08
N LYS A 469 12.25 -5.79 -3.83
CA LYS A 469 12.26 -5.50 -5.28
C LYS A 469 11.27 -6.34 -6.08
N ALA A 470 11.20 -7.65 -5.79
CA ALA A 470 10.34 -8.60 -6.46
C ALA A 470 8.86 -8.48 -6.08
N TYR A 471 8.55 -7.76 -4.99
CA TYR A 471 7.20 -7.63 -4.41
C TYR A 471 6.60 -6.26 -4.62
N ALA A 472 7.34 -5.37 -5.29
CA ALA A 472 6.99 -3.97 -5.38
C ALA A 472 5.75 -3.78 -6.26
N ASN A 473 4.76 -3.05 -5.74
CA ASN A 473 3.56 -2.76 -6.51
C ASN A 473 3.83 -1.57 -7.46
N PRO A 474 3.82 -1.79 -8.79
CA PRO A 474 4.10 -0.73 -9.77
C PRO A 474 3.12 0.44 -9.66
N ASP A 475 1.89 0.20 -9.20
CA ASP A 475 0.86 1.23 -9.13
C ASP A 475 1.09 2.19 -7.94
N PHE A 476 1.71 1.75 -6.85
CA PHE A 476 2.05 2.62 -5.71
C PHE A 476 3.34 3.40 -5.97
N LEU A 477 4.27 2.78 -6.70
CA LEU A 477 5.55 3.36 -7.07
C LEU A 477 5.45 4.51 -8.09
N THR A 478 4.36 4.56 -8.84
CA THR A 478 4.11 5.55 -9.91
C THR A 478 3.18 6.68 -9.49
N ALA A 479 2.51 6.58 -8.34
CA ALA A 479 1.65 7.66 -7.85
C ALA A 479 2.49 8.82 -7.31
N ASP A 480 2.32 10.03 -7.86
CA ASP A 480 2.96 11.25 -7.37
C ASP A 480 2.00 12.00 -6.44
N LEU A 481 2.40 12.14 -5.19
CA LEU A 481 1.66 12.86 -4.15
C LEU A 481 2.36 14.16 -3.75
N SER A 482 3.50 14.49 -4.37
CA SER A 482 4.36 15.62 -3.97
C SER A 482 3.69 16.99 -4.09
N TRP A 483 2.62 17.09 -4.89
CA TRP A 483 1.76 18.25 -5.06
C TRP A 483 0.83 18.52 -3.86
N ILE A 484 0.63 17.54 -2.97
CA ILE A 484 -0.30 17.62 -1.85
C ILE A 484 0.40 18.23 -0.63
N ASP A 485 0.11 19.51 -0.38
CA ASP A 485 0.48 20.26 0.82
C ASP A 485 -0.81 20.65 1.57
N ALA A 486 -0.81 20.56 2.90
CA ALA A 486 -1.94 21.00 3.71
C ALA A 486 -2.30 22.48 3.47
N ALA A 487 -1.34 23.31 3.05
CA ALA A 487 -1.58 24.68 2.62
C ALA A 487 -2.20 24.78 1.21
N SER A 488 -1.87 23.86 0.29
CA SER A 488 -2.39 23.85 -1.09
C SER A 488 -3.81 23.30 -1.19
N LEU A 489 -4.26 22.48 -0.23
CA LEU A 489 -5.63 21.98 -0.16
C LEU A 489 -6.70 23.04 0.18
N THR A 490 -6.34 24.33 0.22
CA THR A 490 -7.28 25.47 0.32
C THR A 490 -7.39 26.25 -0.99
N LYS A 491 -6.63 25.86 -2.01
CA LYS A 491 -6.50 26.48 -3.33
C LYS A 491 -6.74 25.42 -4.41
N ALA A 492 -7.00 25.82 -5.66
CA ALA A 492 -6.96 24.87 -6.77
C ALA A 492 -5.57 24.31 -6.98
N VAL A 493 -5.55 23.01 -7.29
CA VAL A 493 -4.35 22.29 -7.65
C VAL A 493 -4.54 21.67 -9.03
N TRP A 494 -3.55 21.86 -9.88
CA TRP A 494 -3.51 21.26 -11.20
C TRP A 494 -2.93 19.86 -11.13
N ILE A 495 -3.59 18.93 -11.83
CA ILE A 495 -3.10 17.59 -12.06
C ILE A 495 -2.71 17.52 -13.53
N ASP A 496 -1.40 17.49 -13.77
CA ASP A 496 -0.80 17.60 -15.09
C ASP A 496 -0.37 16.25 -15.65
N SER A 497 -0.23 15.22 -14.80
CA SER A 497 0.20 13.87 -15.15
C SER A 497 -0.73 12.76 -14.61
N GLU A 498 -0.65 11.58 -15.23
CA GLU A 498 -1.35 10.36 -14.77
C GLU A 498 -0.90 9.95 -13.36
N ALA A 499 0.38 10.14 -13.04
CA ALA A 499 0.96 9.87 -11.73
C ALA A 499 0.30 10.71 -10.62
N GLU A 500 0.09 12.01 -10.87
CA GLU A 500 -0.57 12.92 -9.93
C GLU A 500 -2.05 12.58 -9.78
N LEU A 501 -2.72 12.17 -10.87
CA LEU A 501 -4.12 11.73 -10.85
C LEU A 501 -4.30 10.48 -10.00
N LEU A 502 -3.45 9.47 -10.22
CA LEU A 502 -3.47 8.23 -9.44
C LEU A 502 -3.22 8.51 -7.95
N GLY A 503 -2.31 9.44 -7.65
CA GLY A 503 -2.09 9.95 -6.31
C GLY A 503 -3.36 10.54 -5.68
N ALA A 504 -4.09 11.38 -6.43
CA ALA A 504 -5.35 11.97 -5.99
C ALA A 504 -6.38 10.88 -5.62
N PHE A 505 -6.64 9.93 -6.53
CA PHE A 505 -7.61 8.85 -6.31
C PHE A 505 -7.33 8.05 -5.04
N ARG A 506 -6.08 7.62 -4.86
CA ARG A 506 -5.68 6.87 -3.66
C ARG A 506 -5.93 7.65 -2.39
N MET A 507 -5.68 8.97 -2.40
CA MET A 507 -5.96 9.79 -1.23
C MET A 507 -7.45 9.87 -0.91
N PHE A 508 -8.32 9.96 -1.92
CA PHE A 508 -9.76 9.91 -1.72
C PHE A 508 -10.23 8.58 -1.12
N GLU A 509 -9.64 7.45 -1.53
CA GLU A 509 -9.99 6.12 -1.01
C GLU A 509 -9.65 5.91 0.48
N THR A 510 -8.66 6.64 1.02
CA THR A 510 -8.17 6.42 2.40
C THR A 510 -9.09 6.90 3.53
N ASP A 511 -10.14 7.65 3.21
CA ASP A 511 -10.97 8.27 4.24
C ASP A 511 -12.46 8.31 3.85
N SER A 512 -13.24 7.39 4.43
CA SER A 512 -14.70 7.36 4.29
C SER A 512 -15.39 8.68 4.66
N TRP A 513 -14.76 9.54 5.48
CA TRP A 513 -15.29 10.85 5.87
C TRP A 513 -15.18 11.93 4.80
N VAL A 514 -14.38 11.68 3.76
CA VAL A 514 -14.32 12.52 2.56
C VAL A 514 -15.60 12.35 1.73
N PHE A 515 -16.26 11.20 1.84
CA PHE A 515 -17.47 10.87 1.10
C PHE A 515 -18.75 10.72 1.95
N GLY A 516 -18.65 10.66 3.29
CA GLY A 516 -19.78 10.28 4.16
C GLY A 516 -19.88 11.06 5.48
N ASP A 517 -20.95 11.88 5.56
CA ASP A 517 -21.80 12.20 6.72
C ASP A 517 -21.14 12.59 8.06
N ARG A 518 -20.49 13.77 8.11
CA ARG A 518 -20.59 14.76 9.21
C ARG A 518 -20.31 16.15 8.63
N LYS A 519 -20.99 17.19 9.14
CA LYS A 519 -20.96 18.63 8.76
C LYS A 519 -19.57 19.32 8.63
N GLN A 520 -18.46 18.59 8.75
CA GLN A 520 -17.08 19.05 8.57
C GLN A 520 -16.35 18.36 7.39
N GLY A 521 -16.91 17.30 6.80
CA GLY A 521 -16.38 16.63 5.59
C GLY A 521 -16.51 17.51 4.36
N ASP A 522 -17.65 18.21 4.25
CA ASP A 522 -17.95 19.14 3.15
C ASP A 522 -16.85 20.19 2.96
N ALA A 523 -16.28 20.77 4.03
CA ALA A 523 -15.26 21.82 3.85
C ALA A 523 -13.92 21.29 3.31
N VAL A 524 -13.48 20.08 3.71
CA VAL A 524 -12.20 19.53 3.23
C VAL A 524 -12.35 18.90 1.86
N PHE A 525 -13.45 18.17 1.62
CA PHE A 525 -13.77 17.68 0.29
C PHE A 525 -14.00 18.85 -0.67
N ASN A 526 -14.78 19.88 -0.31
CA ASN A 526 -14.99 21.05 -1.17
C ASN A 526 -13.71 21.89 -1.37
N ASN A 527 -12.80 21.95 -0.40
CA ASN A 527 -11.51 22.64 -0.59
C ASN A 527 -10.52 21.82 -1.45
N MET A 528 -10.58 20.48 -1.38
CA MET A 528 -9.84 19.57 -2.29
C MET A 528 -10.48 19.48 -3.69
N MET A 529 -11.75 19.83 -3.85
CA MET A 529 -12.49 19.78 -5.12
C MET A 529 -12.20 20.95 -6.06
N ASN A 530 -11.29 21.86 -5.70
CA ASN A 530 -10.70 22.77 -6.68
C ASN A 530 -9.61 22.05 -7.53
N VAL A 531 -9.73 20.74 -7.76
CA VAL A 531 -8.81 20.00 -8.63
C VAL A 531 -9.15 20.23 -10.09
N GLN A 532 -8.11 20.43 -10.86
CA GLN A 532 -8.13 21.04 -12.17
C GLN A 532 -7.25 20.17 -13.09
N PHE A 533 -7.80 19.62 -14.18
CA PHE A 533 -7.12 18.57 -14.98
C PHE A 533 -6.52 19.09 -16.28
N SER A 534 -5.28 18.72 -16.59
CA SER A 534 -4.69 19.00 -17.90
C SER A 534 -5.38 18.21 -19.03
N GLY A 535 -5.20 18.67 -20.27
CA GLY A 535 -5.74 18.00 -21.47
C GLY A 535 -5.26 16.55 -21.65
N ILE A 536 -4.04 16.23 -21.19
CA ILE A 536 -3.49 14.87 -21.27
C ILE A 536 -4.26 13.92 -20.35
N VAL A 537 -4.56 14.37 -19.13
CA VAL A 537 -5.27 13.60 -18.11
C VAL A 537 -6.74 13.41 -18.49
N THR A 538 -7.38 14.42 -19.09
CA THR A 538 -8.76 14.30 -19.59
C THR A 538 -8.91 13.34 -20.77
N GLU A 539 -7.93 13.26 -21.68
CA GLU A 539 -7.93 12.23 -22.75
C GLU A 539 -7.74 10.81 -22.20
N TRP A 540 -6.90 10.64 -21.17
CA TRP A 540 -6.77 9.36 -20.46
C TRP A 540 -8.10 8.94 -19.81
N LEU A 541 -8.79 9.84 -19.11
CA LEU A 541 -10.10 9.57 -18.50
C LEU A 541 -11.18 9.16 -19.52
N LYS A 542 -11.11 9.63 -20.76
CA LYS A 542 -12.05 9.24 -21.84
C LYS A 542 -11.80 7.83 -22.39
N THR A 543 -10.58 7.34 -22.30
CA THR A 543 -10.14 6.11 -22.97
C THR A 543 -9.89 4.93 -22.01
N ALA A 544 -9.82 5.19 -20.71
CA ALA A 544 -9.64 4.16 -19.69
C ALA A 544 -10.99 3.65 -19.12
N PRO A 545 -11.17 2.33 -18.95
CA PRO A 545 -12.32 1.76 -18.27
C PRO A 545 -12.12 1.82 -16.75
N TYR A 546 -12.26 2.99 -16.14
CA TYR A 546 -12.43 3.07 -14.69
C TYR A 546 -13.92 2.97 -14.36
N THR A 547 -14.27 1.94 -13.60
CA THR A 547 -15.64 1.59 -13.24
C THR A 547 -16.30 2.73 -12.46
N THR A 548 -17.60 2.89 -12.67
CA THR A 548 -18.51 3.99 -12.31
C THR A 548 -18.63 4.42 -10.84
N ASP A 549 -17.67 4.08 -9.97
CA ASP A 549 -17.67 4.41 -8.55
C ASP A 549 -16.42 5.24 -8.22
N THR A 550 -16.42 6.56 -8.56
CA THR A 550 -15.72 7.65 -7.84
C THR A 550 -15.76 9.01 -8.61
N ALA A 551 -16.65 9.88 -8.15
CA ALA A 551 -16.47 11.31 -7.81
C ALA A 551 -15.87 12.38 -8.76
N PHE A 552 -15.44 12.15 -10.01
CA PHE A 552 -14.83 13.23 -10.83
C PHE A 552 -15.49 13.59 -12.16
N GLY A 553 -16.79 13.31 -12.31
CA GLY A 553 -17.60 13.91 -13.38
C GLY A 553 -18.67 14.83 -12.80
N ASP A 554 -18.66 16.12 -13.15
CA ASP A 554 -19.93 16.84 -13.16
C ASP A 554 -20.80 16.16 -14.22
N ILE A 555 -22.05 15.87 -13.86
CA ILE A 555 -23.03 15.01 -14.58
C ILE A 555 -23.40 15.57 -15.98
N ALA A 556 -22.76 16.66 -16.42
CA ALA A 556 -23.07 17.39 -17.66
C ALA A 556 -21.97 17.41 -18.74
N GLY A 557 -20.79 16.81 -18.54
CA GLY A 557 -19.77 16.70 -19.61
C GLY A 557 -19.15 18.01 -20.09
N ASN A 558 -19.23 19.08 -19.29
CA ASN A 558 -18.61 20.38 -19.57
C ASN A 558 -17.23 20.46 -18.90
N TRP A 559 -16.18 20.05 -19.62
CA TRP A 559 -14.78 20.12 -19.16
C TRP A 559 -14.27 21.54 -19.35
N LYS A 560 -14.28 22.35 -18.29
CA LYS A 560 -13.78 23.73 -18.32
C LYS A 560 -12.26 23.75 -18.22
N MET A 561 -11.68 24.82 -18.78
CA MET A 561 -10.31 25.18 -18.47
C MET A 561 -10.07 25.27 -16.98
N PRO A 562 -9.05 24.58 -16.48
CA PRO A 562 -8.70 24.76 -15.09
C PRO A 562 -7.95 26.10 -14.89
N MET A 563 -7.90 26.67 -13.69
CA MET A 563 -7.27 27.99 -13.41
C MET A 563 -6.15 27.93 -12.38
N LYS A 564 -5.19 28.87 -12.41
CA LYS A 564 -4.31 29.15 -11.25
C LYS A 564 -5.12 29.97 -10.22
N THR A 565 -5.51 29.35 -9.12
CA THR A 565 -6.46 29.90 -8.10
C THR A 565 -6.00 31.07 -7.26
N ASP A 566 -4.78 31.54 -7.45
CA ASP A 566 -4.32 32.74 -6.74
C ASP A 566 -4.58 34.02 -7.55
N GLY A 567 -5.26 33.89 -8.70
CA GLY A 567 -5.58 34.99 -9.59
C GLY A 567 -6.82 35.72 -9.15
N THR A 568 -6.69 37.03 -8.93
CA THR A 568 -7.89 37.85 -8.84
C THR A 568 -8.39 38.06 -10.26
N ALA A 569 -9.56 37.51 -10.58
CA ALA A 569 -10.26 37.83 -11.82
C ALA A 569 -10.45 39.34 -11.88
N SER A 570 -9.68 40.00 -12.75
CA SER A 570 -9.58 41.45 -12.78
C SER A 570 -9.71 41.93 -14.21
N ALA A 571 -10.94 42.29 -14.58
CA ALA A 571 -11.24 42.95 -15.86
C ALA A 571 -10.52 44.31 -16.00
N GLU A 572 -9.96 44.84 -14.90
CA GLU A 572 -9.11 46.03 -14.91
C GLU A 572 -7.67 45.73 -15.35
N ASN A 573 -7.12 44.57 -15.01
CA ASN A 573 -5.72 44.24 -15.33
C ASN A 573 -5.59 43.37 -16.57
N VAL A 574 -6.58 42.52 -16.86
CA VAL A 574 -6.69 41.69 -18.05
C VAL A 574 -8.11 41.84 -18.58
N LYS A 575 -8.29 42.61 -19.66
CA LYS A 575 -9.60 43.21 -19.95
C LYS A 575 -10.41 42.46 -21.00
N LYS A 576 -9.81 42.19 -22.16
CA LYS A 576 -10.51 41.63 -23.31
C LYS A 576 -9.59 40.77 -24.16
N LEU A 577 -10.14 39.68 -24.69
CA LEU A 577 -9.50 38.81 -25.66
C LEU A 577 -10.10 39.04 -27.05
N TYR A 578 -9.22 39.08 -28.03
CA TYR A 578 -9.50 39.15 -29.45
C TYR A 578 -8.84 37.96 -30.11
N TYR A 579 -9.41 37.51 -31.21
CA TYR A 579 -8.82 36.44 -32.00
C TYR A 579 -8.99 36.72 -33.49
N GLN A 580 -8.07 36.16 -34.27
CA GLN A 580 -8.11 36.21 -35.72
C GLN A 580 -7.65 34.86 -36.27
N THR A 581 -8.32 34.39 -37.32
CA THR A 581 -7.86 33.24 -38.12
C THR A 581 -7.11 33.72 -39.35
N THR A 582 -6.06 33.01 -39.75
CA THR A 582 -5.50 33.20 -41.10
C THR A 582 -6.40 32.57 -42.14
N ALA A 583 -6.27 32.99 -43.40
CA ALA A 583 -6.77 32.18 -44.50
C ALA A 583 -6.13 30.79 -44.44
N ALA A 584 -6.89 29.77 -44.84
CA ALA A 584 -6.35 28.43 -44.93
C ALA A 584 -5.41 28.30 -46.13
N SER A 585 -4.29 27.62 -45.92
CA SER A 585 -3.30 27.30 -46.94
C SER A 585 -2.77 25.89 -46.67
N GLU A 586 -2.69 25.07 -47.72
CA GLU A 586 -2.18 23.68 -47.63
C GLU A 586 -2.91 22.81 -46.59
N GLY A 587 -4.23 22.97 -46.43
CA GLY A 587 -5.03 22.17 -45.49
C GLY A 587 -4.89 22.58 -44.03
N LYS A 588 -4.27 23.73 -43.75
CA LYS A 588 -4.06 24.27 -42.40
C LYS A 588 -4.39 25.74 -42.32
N TYR A 589 -4.75 26.20 -41.13
CA TYR A 589 -4.91 27.61 -40.82
C TYR A 589 -4.27 27.93 -39.46
N GLY A 590 -3.98 29.21 -39.25
CA GLY A 590 -3.50 29.73 -37.99
C GLY A 590 -4.59 30.44 -37.21
N VAL A 591 -4.44 30.47 -35.88
CA VAL A 591 -5.24 31.31 -34.98
C VAL A 591 -4.29 32.16 -34.16
N ARG A 592 -4.54 33.47 -34.14
CA ARG A 592 -3.89 34.45 -33.29
C ARG A 592 -4.84 34.86 -32.19
N PHE A 593 -4.37 34.88 -30.95
CA PHE A 593 -5.07 35.44 -29.79
C PHE A 593 -4.35 36.68 -29.30
N ALA A 594 -5.08 37.73 -28.97
CA ALA A 594 -4.54 38.98 -28.42
C ALA A 594 -5.35 39.42 -27.21
N ALA A 595 -4.69 39.68 -26.08
CA ALA A 595 -5.34 40.16 -24.87
C ALA A 595 -4.83 41.56 -24.46
N GLU A 596 -5.75 42.42 -23.99
CA GLU A 596 -5.40 43.73 -23.40
C GLU A 596 -5.00 43.56 -21.94
N ILE A 597 -3.80 44.02 -21.58
CA ILE A 597 -3.30 44.06 -20.20
C ILE A 597 -2.96 45.50 -19.78
N LYS A 598 -3.19 45.85 -18.51
CA LYS A 598 -2.99 47.23 -18.02
C LYS A 598 -1.51 47.51 -17.75
N GLY A 599 -0.89 48.40 -18.51
CA GLY A 599 0.55 48.71 -18.41
C GLY A 599 1.47 47.54 -18.80
N SER A 600 2.78 47.80 -18.82
CA SER A 600 3.82 46.84 -19.22
C SER A 600 4.74 46.40 -18.07
N ASP A 601 4.58 46.97 -16.88
CA ASP A 601 5.52 46.83 -15.76
C ASP A 601 5.20 45.59 -14.89
N TRP A 602 5.06 44.44 -15.55
CA TRP A 602 4.74 43.16 -14.93
C TRP A 602 5.99 42.30 -14.76
N SER A 603 6.06 41.52 -13.69
CA SER A 603 7.14 40.55 -13.48
C SER A 603 6.97 39.33 -14.40
N ALA A 604 5.75 39.02 -14.82
CA ALA A 604 5.44 38.01 -15.83
C ALA A 604 4.09 38.29 -16.51
N ALA A 605 3.99 37.92 -17.80
CA ALA A 605 2.73 37.83 -18.55
C ALA A 605 2.65 36.45 -19.23
N GLU A 606 1.47 35.81 -19.21
CA GLU A 606 1.30 34.44 -19.71
C GLU A 606 -0.07 34.27 -20.40
N LEU A 607 -0.09 33.40 -21.43
CA LEU A 607 -1.31 32.86 -22.02
C LEU A 607 -1.35 31.34 -21.82
N ARG A 608 -2.51 30.82 -21.40
CA ARG A 608 -2.79 29.38 -21.27
C ARG A 608 -3.96 29.02 -22.16
N LEU A 609 -3.84 27.93 -22.94
CA LEU A 609 -4.94 27.45 -23.80
C LEU A 609 -5.06 25.91 -23.84
N VAL A 610 -6.27 25.46 -24.09
CA VAL A 610 -6.69 24.07 -24.33
C VAL A 610 -7.73 24.15 -25.44
N ALA A 611 -7.56 23.31 -26.46
CA ALA A 611 -8.51 23.19 -27.55
C ALA A 611 -9.30 21.89 -27.39
N THR A 612 -10.62 21.97 -27.47
CA THR A 612 -11.49 20.83 -27.73
C THR A 612 -11.83 20.83 -29.21
N TYR A 613 -11.73 19.71 -29.89
CA TYR A 613 -12.00 19.59 -31.33
C TYR A 613 -12.48 18.18 -31.68
N THR A 614 -13.12 18.03 -32.83
CA THR A 614 -13.45 16.72 -33.41
C THR A 614 -12.37 16.37 -34.44
N ASP A 615 -11.73 15.21 -34.32
CA ASP A 615 -10.73 14.74 -35.27
C ASP A 615 -11.35 14.25 -36.60
N ALA A 616 -10.49 13.84 -37.54
CA ALA A 616 -10.93 13.41 -38.87
C ALA A 616 -11.78 12.12 -38.83
N GLU A 617 -11.65 11.34 -37.76
CA GLU A 617 -12.38 10.12 -37.50
C GLU A 617 -13.71 10.34 -36.76
N GLY A 618 -14.04 11.60 -36.43
CA GLY A 618 -15.29 11.98 -35.78
C GLY A 618 -15.26 11.89 -34.24
N ASN A 619 -14.09 11.75 -33.63
CA ASN A 619 -13.94 11.66 -32.18
C ASN A 619 -13.66 13.03 -31.56
N THR A 620 -14.27 13.31 -30.41
CA THR A 620 -13.98 14.53 -29.64
C THR A 620 -12.65 14.40 -28.88
N LYS A 621 -11.65 15.16 -29.30
CA LYS A 621 -10.30 15.28 -28.74
C LYS A 621 -10.10 16.57 -27.96
N ILE A 622 -9.22 16.53 -26.97
CA ILE A 622 -8.73 17.69 -26.21
C ILE A 622 -7.22 17.79 -26.41
N SER A 623 -6.70 19.00 -26.66
CA SER A 623 -5.26 19.24 -26.78
C SER A 623 -4.59 19.23 -25.41
N ALA A 624 -3.28 18.93 -25.37
CA ALA A 624 -2.48 19.23 -24.18
C ALA A 624 -2.59 20.71 -23.79
N LEU A 625 -2.50 21.01 -22.49
CA LEU A 625 -2.43 22.39 -22.00
C LEU A 625 -1.17 23.05 -22.56
N ARG A 626 -1.34 24.16 -23.29
CA ARG A 626 -0.22 24.97 -23.74
C ARG A 626 -0.10 26.21 -22.87
N LYS A 627 1.08 26.41 -22.30
CA LYS A 627 1.47 27.59 -21.54
C LYS A 627 2.53 28.35 -22.33
N GLU A 628 2.27 29.61 -22.64
CA GLU A 628 3.24 30.49 -23.32
C GLU A 628 3.59 31.67 -22.41
N ALA A 629 4.88 31.84 -22.11
CA ALA A 629 5.38 33.04 -21.44
C ALA A 629 5.52 34.16 -22.46
N ILE A 630 4.89 35.30 -22.21
CA ILE A 630 4.91 36.43 -23.11
C ILE A 630 6.00 37.41 -22.66
N THR A 631 7.01 37.56 -23.50
CA THR A 631 8.17 38.43 -23.25
C THR A 631 8.08 39.76 -23.98
N VAL A 632 7.07 39.93 -24.84
CA VAL A 632 6.88 41.11 -25.70
C VAL A 632 5.45 41.62 -25.57
N CYS A 633 5.30 42.91 -25.27
CA CYS A 633 4.03 43.62 -25.29
C CYS A 633 3.99 44.59 -26.47
N TYR A 634 2.82 44.77 -27.08
CA TYR A 634 2.65 45.64 -28.24
C TYR A 634 1.78 46.85 -27.89
N SER A 635 2.23 48.04 -28.30
CA SER A 635 1.46 49.30 -28.14
C SER A 635 0.38 49.49 -29.20
N ALA A 636 0.42 48.71 -30.29
CA ALA A 636 -0.61 48.63 -31.31
C ALA A 636 -0.49 47.30 -32.04
N LEU A 637 -1.63 46.77 -32.53
CA LEU A 637 -1.68 45.68 -33.50
C LEU A 637 -2.14 46.22 -34.84
N LEU A 638 -1.83 45.55 -35.95
CA LEU A 638 -2.42 45.88 -37.24
C LEU A 638 -3.75 45.13 -37.38
N GLU A 639 -4.84 45.87 -37.51
CA GLU A 639 -6.16 45.34 -37.84
C GLU A 639 -6.45 45.63 -39.31
N THR A 640 -6.99 44.67 -40.04
CA THR A 640 -7.47 44.88 -41.40
C THR A 640 -8.95 44.55 -41.46
N LEU A 641 -9.77 45.58 -41.66
CA LEU A 641 -11.22 45.48 -41.75
C LEU A 641 -11.64 46.00 -43.13
N ASP A 642 -12.46 45.24 -43.86
CA ASP A 642 -12.96 45.62 -45.20
C ASP A 642 -11.88 46.06 -46.22
N GLY A 643 -10.66 45.54 -46.08
CA GLY A 643 -9.54 45.82 -46.98
C GLY A 643 -8.70 47.06 -46.62
N GLU A 644 -9.02 47.76 -45.53
CA GLU A 644 -8.18 48.84 -44.99
C GLU A 644 -7.43 48.39 -43.75
N THR A 645 -6.10 48.57 -43.75
CA THR A 645 -5.24 48.25 -42.61
C THR A 645 -5.03 49.48 -41.74
N ALA A 646 -5.43 49.41 -40.47
CA ALA A 646 -5.26 50.48 -39.48
C ALA A 646 -4.65 49.92 -38.18
N PRO A 647 -3.92 50.75 -37.40
CA PRO A 647 -3.44 50.35 -36.10
C PRO A 647 -4.60 50.25 -35.09
N ALA A 648 -4.81 49.06 -34.54
CA ALA A 648 -5.66 48.79 -33.39
C ALA A 648 -4.87 49.06 -32.10
N THR A 649 -5.06 50.28 -31.60
CA THR A 649 -4.47 50.73 -30.33
C THR A 649 -5.30 50.21 -29.16
N PRO A 650 -4.68 49.65 -28.10
CA PRO A 650 -5.41 49.22 -26.91
C PRO A 650 -6.00 50.43 -26.17
N ALA A 651 -6.89 50.19 -25.21
CA ALA A 651 -7.44 51.25 -24.37
C ALA A 651 -6.32 52.06 -23.67
N GLU A 652 -6.57 53.33 -23.37
CA GLU A 652 -5.59 54.19 -22.70
C GLU A 652 -5.07 53.53 -21.40
N GLY A 653 -3.75 53.38 -21.31
CA GLY A 653 -3.08 52.70 -20.18
C GLY A 653 -2.95 51.18 -20.33
N TYR A 654 -3.28 50.59 -21.48
CA TYR A 654 -3.16 49.14 -21.75
C TYR A 654 -2.13 48.86 -22.86
N VAL A 655 -1.64 47.62 -22.89
CA VAL A 655 -0.80 47.05 -23.95
C VAL A 655 -1.36 45.69 -24.37
N TRP A 656 -0.98 45.23 -25.56
CA TRP A 656 -1.36 43.91 -26.07
C TRP A 656 -0.33 42.84 -25.74
N ILE A 657 -0.80 41.67 -25.35
CA ILE A 657 -0.04 40.42 -25.39
C ILE A 657 -0.64 39.51 -26.45
N VAL A 658 0.20 38.76 -27.18
CA VAL A 658 -0.22 38.00 -28.36
C VAL A 658 0.31 36.57 -28.29
N LEU A 659 -0.52 35.61 -28.71
CA LEU A 659 -0.14 34.22 -28.93
C LEU A 659 -0.59 33.74 -30.31
N ASP A 660 0.36 33.15 -31.04
CA ASP A 660 0.12 32.59 -32.37
C ASP A 660 0.15 31.06 -32.37
N ILE A 661 -0.88 30.47 -32.98
CA ILE A 661 -0.99 29.04 -33.27
C ILE A 661 -1.00 28.90 -34.79
N GLY A 662 0.12 28.48 -35.39
CA GLY A 662 0.33 28.59 -36.84
C GLY A 662 -0.06 27.36 -37.71
N ALA A 663 -0.58 26.27 -37.14
CA ALA A 663 -0.74 25.01 -37.88
C ALA A 663 -1.89 24.13 -37.39
N ILE A 664 -3.13 24.63 -37.45
CA ILE A 664 -4.34 23.84 -37.13
C ILE A 664 -4.85 23.18 -38.42
N SER A 665 -5.13 21.88 -38.38
CA SER A 665 -5.65 21.12 -39.52
C SER A 665 -7.09 21.53 -39.83
N GLU A 666 -7.43 21.75 -41.10
CA GLU A 666 -8.82 21.95 -41.54
C GLU A 666 -9.70 20.71 -41.37
N SER A 667 -9.08 19.52 -41.20
CA SER A 667 -9.80 18.29 -40.90
C SER A 667 -10.40 18.27 -39.49
N TYR A 668 -10.00 19.19 -38.62
CA TYR A 668 -10.54 19.30 -37.27
C TYR A 668 -11.79 20.19 -37.28
N THR A 669 -12.89 19.67 -36.75
CA THR A 669 -14.19 20.37 -36.74
C THR A 669 -14.65 20.65 -35.31
N ASN A 670 -15.63 21.53 -35.13
CA ASN A 670 -16.15 21.93 -33.81
C ASN A 670 -15.05 22.38 -32.82
N ILE A 671 -14.09 23.18 -33.29
CA ILE A 671 -12.98 23.59 -32.44
C ILE A 671 -13.42 24.69 -31.47
N SER A 672 -13.24 24.45 -30.18
CA SER A 672 -13.38 25.46 -29.13
C SER A 672 -12.09 25.57 -28.34
N PHE A 673 -11.65 26.81 -28.12
CA PHE A 673 -10.54 27.14 -27.26
C PHE A 673 -11.07 27.70 -25.95
N ASP A 674 -10.64 27.11 -24.86
CA ASP A 674 -10.67 27.77 -23.57
C ASP A 674 -9.30 28.42 -23.35
N ILE A 675 -9.30 29.70 -22.95
CA ILE A 675 -8.10 30.55 -22.89
C ILE A 675 -8.11 31.37 -21.60
N CYS A 676 -6.97 31.40 -20.94
CA CYS A 676 -6.73 32.25 -19.77
C CYS A 676 -5.54 33.18 -20.06
N ALA A 677 -5.80 34.49 -20.06
CA ALA A 677 -4.77 35.53 -20.15
C ALA A 677 -4.44 36.03 -18.76
N SER A 678 -3.15 36.26 -18.46
CA SER A 678 -2.75 36.63 -17.11
C SER A 678 -1.46 37.42 -16.98
N VAL A 679 -1.36 38.17 -15.89
CA VAL A 679 -0.18 38.98 -15.52
C VAL A 679 0.14 38.83 -14.03
N THR A 680 1.41 39.00 -13.67
CA THR A 680 1.90 38.96 -12.28
C THR A 680 2.66 40.24 -11.99
N ASP A 681 2.33 40.95 -10.91
CA ASP A 681 3.03 42.18 -10.53
C ASP A 681 4.39 41.91 -9.85
N ALA A 682 5.13 42.98 -9.54
CA ALA A 682 6.43 42.90 -8.87
C ALA A 682 6.36 42.34 -7.44
N THR A 683 5.18 42.32 -6.82
CA THR A 683 4.95 41.75 -5.47
C THR A 683 4.55 40.27 -5.52
N GLY A 684 4.35 39.72 -6.73
CA GLY A 684 3.92 38.34 -6.94
C GLY A 684 2.41 38.16 -7.00
N THR A 685 1.61 39.23 -7.01
CA THR A 685 0.15 39.15 -7.11
C THR A 685 -0.25 38.84 -8.55
N TYR A 686 -1.11 37.83 -8.72
CA TYR A 686 -1.54 37.30 -10.01
C TYR A 686 -2.94 37.81 -10.38
N TYR A 687 -3.12 38.19 -11.64
CA TYR A 687 -4.39 38.65 -12.20
C TYR A 687 -4.69 37.90 -13.50
N ASN A 688 -5.95 37.51 -13.70
CA ASN A 688 -6.36 36.75 -14.87
C ASN A 688 -7.74 37.16 -15.40
N ALA A 689 -8.01 36.74 -16.64
CA ALA A 689 -9.33 36.72 -17.24
C ALA A 689 -9.47 35.51 -18.18
N ASP A 690 -10.66 34.91 -18.18
CA ASP A 690 -10.95 33.68 -18.92
C ASP A 690 -11.89 33.94 -20.08
N TYR A 691 -11.67 33.22 -21.17
CA TYR A 691 -12.40 33.36 -22.41
C TYR A 691 -12.65 31.99 -23.03
N ALA A 692 -13.89 31.76 -23.46
CA ALA A 692 -14.24 30.62 -24.30
C ALA A 692 -14.48 31.12 -25.73
N VAL A 693 -13.73 30.58 -26.69
CA VAL A 693 -13.78 30.98 -28.09
C VAL A 693 -14.08 29.77 -28.95
N SER A 694 -15.24 29.75 -29.61
CA SER A 694 -15.54 28.75 -30.64
C SER A 694 -15.09 29.27 -31.99
N ILE A 695 -14.28 28.49 -32.71
CA ILE A 695 -13.72 28.88 -34.01
C ILE A 695 -14.21 27.88 -35.05
N SER A 696 -14.81 28.41 -36.11
CA SER A 696 -15.08 27.63 -37.31
C SER A 696 -13.87 27.69 -38.24
N ALA A 697 -13.55 26.59 -38.92
CA ALA A 697 -12.52 26.60 -39.94
C ALA A 697 -12.87 27.67 -40.99
N PRO A 698 -11.93 28.58 -41.33
CA PRO A 698 -12.16 29.55 -42.39
C PRO A 698 -12.36 28.81 -43.72
N ALA A 699 -13.20 29.35 -44.60
CA ALA A 699 -13.38 28.76 -45.93
C ALA A 699 -12.04 28.76 -46.69
N ALA A 700 -11.69 27.64 -47.32
CA ALA A 700 -10.56 27.56 -48.23
C ALA A 700 -10.74 28.60 -49.34
N GLN A 701 -9.70 29.41 -49.58
CA GLN A 701 -9.68 30.40 -50.68
C GLN A 701 -9.45 29.73 -52.04
#